data_AF-A0A7C6I0X4-F1
#
_entry.id   AF-A0A7C6I0X4-F1
#
_cell.length_a   1.000
_cell.length_b   1.000
_cell.length_c   1.000
_cell.angle_alpha   90.00
_cell.angle_beta   90.00
_cell.angle_gamma   90.00
#
_symmetry.space_group_name_H-M   'P 1'
#
loop_
_entity.id
_entity.type
_entity.pdbx_description
1 polymer ?
#
loop_
_entity_poly.entity_id
_entity_poly.type
_entity_poly.pdbx_seq_one_letter_code
_entity_poly.pdbx_strand_id
1 'polypeptide(L)'
;MEQILSNRNRQRFGTVFLWMISICCLCTTTVQAQDAEKMAKQKAFEQVFGDAVRLDPAMVLKVKDDTPGKRHYVDKDGDGKPEEVWFIDIEPRHTEAKKPILVKVIDENGNLEMGKEPEKYGDLWIADWHADGWVDAVIDYTDFDGDNDVDEMGMFFYDSNTGVRVWYFIDDGDDNLLGYDIDYIYYQVPCQNHTHFGGDESLISMYFDPQKKLWIPFWENPFLFYDADDDGITEEVIRIEGKRELVKSLRWSFNVNPIAGKPRDFDVSVSAFAQGWTEEKGKESDFTMSLPEEQTEQFMVRGIPTGPVLKRSTARNYLRTVTWERVLMTWSENNLNIAFNKPKDIIERWEGVISAASTDPGYHMPQIGGPSCGPYNKRYELVLKPSGPNEFYFSPADHRVHLKNSDRSWIKVDYDFDTKIDMTYLWVDTDQDGIMDRLDIDTDGDGVTDDSYPINVSKVKPVEWTFKELNETLAPIFKTEPEYSYNLVMALTAALQSTKEGMEKDAVWELLEDRMQGDNIPDEIAGRLINSDQSILYYLTLVQDRLIDRLKKSGYENRSFWKKFNAARGKGDTRRMAKTVAKYFKTGRPEEDFTSWTIRLRSDEEKPRVAWNNEWFPPNWGWESEKAAYRFYSGHFDLFGKRQWLDTLILPKIAEGKSYHVDQNGWGMDILHVGKTSGSGGVILYVNGVAYPVRNETGEGSPAFSGRLVEETHNRVTLELVAEGVGPENAPYTVRFRPSIGAGDLHSSVEVMVDGATPGDKVELGIGLVRLPDETFFSDKDAGIIASWGFQEPRIGWIGMGITFPPERFLRFDEQPEEHRVLLDCKPGEPITYYIHGDWLRGHQFPCSPSARDWFDVLKNNRYPNSSFRSF
;
A
#
# COMPACT_ATOMS: atom_id res chain seq x y z
N MET A 1 72.04 -19.30 36.28
CA MET A 1 71.30 -18.61 35.20
C MET A 1 70.15 -19.45 34.62
N GLU A 2 70.11 -20.77 34.86
CA GLU A 2 69.01 -21.65 34.42
C GLU A 2 67.71 -21.56 35.26
N GLN A 3 67.78 -21.10 36.51
CA GLN A 3 66.59 -21.03 37.38
C GLN A 3 65.67 -19.83 37.10
N ILE A 4 66.16 -18.80 36.38
CA ILE A 4 65.39 -17.58 36.07
C ILE A 4 64.64 -17.70 34.73
N LEU A 5 65.14 -18.50 33.78
CA LEU A 5 64.48 -18.77 32.49
C LEU A 5 63.30 -19.77 32.63
N SER A 6 63.38 -20.72 33.58
CA SER A 6 62.30 -21.68 33.85
C SER A 6 61.04 -21.03 34.46
N ASN A 7 61.21 -20.06 35.36
CA ASN A 7 60.09 -19.37 36.01
C ASN A 7 59.35 -18.39 35.08
N ARG A 8 60.04 -17.70 34.16
CA ARG A 8 59.39 -16.81 33.18
C ARG A 8 58.58 -17.58 32.13
N ASN A 9 59.04 -18.76 31.71
CA ASN A 9 58.27 -19.61 30.79
C ASN A 9 57.08 -20.28 31.48
N ARG A 10 57.19 -20.71 32.75
CA ARG A 10 56.04 -21.25 33.51
C ARG A 10 54.95 -20.21 33.79
N GLN A 11 55.30 -18.96 34.09
CA GLN A 11 54.32 -17.89 34.23
C GLN A 11 53.63 -17.53 32.90
N ARG A 12 54.37 -17.42 31.79
CA ARG A 12 53.76 -17.16 30.47
C ARG A 12 52.86 -18.32 30.01
N PHE A 13 53.26 -19.58 30.20
CA PHE A 13 52.41 -20.73 29.90
C PHE A 13 51.17 -20.80 30.81
N GLY A 14 51.31 -20.53 32.11
CA GLY A 14 50.18 -20.51 33.03
C GLY A 14 49.16 -19.41 32.70
N THR A 15 49.62 -18.23 32.27
CA THR A 15 48.73 -17.12 31.91
C THR A 15 48.01 -17.38 30.57
N VAL A 16 48.69 -17.95 29.58
CA VAL A 16 48.08 -18.34 28.29
C VAL A 16 47.10 -19.52 28.47
N PHE A 17 47.41 -20.47 29.36
CA PHE A 17 46.53 -21.60 29.66
C PHE A 17 45.28 -21.17 30.45
N LEU A 18 45.41 -20.22 31.38
CA LEU A 18 44.26 -19.60 32.08
C LEU A 18 43.38 -18.75 31.16
N TRP A 19 43.98 -18.08 30.17
CA TRP A 19 43.23 -17.37 29.13
C TRP A 19 42.50 -18.34 28.19
N MET A 20 43.14 -19.44 27.75
CA MET A 20 42.47 -20.46 26.94
C MET A 20 41.36 -21.17 27.72
N ILE A 21 41.55 -21.49 29.00
CA ILE A 21 40.48 -22.07 29.83
C ILE A 21 39.35 -21.06 30.03
N SER A 22 39.65 -19.78 30.27
CA SER A 22 38.60 -18.76 30.44
C SER A 22 37.82 -18.53 29.14
N ILE A 23 38.48 -18.49 27.98
CA ILE A 23 37.84 -18.39 26.66
C ILE A 23 37.04 -19.65 26.37
N CYS A 24 37.58 -20.85 26.59
CA CYS A 24 36.83 -22.10 26.42
C CYS A 24 35.64 -22.16 27.38
N CYS A 25 35.78 -21.79 28.65
CA CYS A 25 34.68 -21.74 29.61
C CYS A 25 33.60 -20.73 29.18
N LEU A 26 33.99 -19.51 28.78
CA LEU A 26 33.08 -18.50 28.23
C LEU A 26 32.35 -19.05 26.99
N CYS A 27 33.06 -19.62 26.02
CA CYS A 27 32.47 -20.24 24.83
C CYS A 27 31.54 -21.41 25.16
N THR A 28 31.90 -22.27 26.12
CA THR A 28 31.01 -23.37 26.53
C THR A 28 29.76 -22.88 27.25
N THR A 29 29.87 -21.84 28.08
CA THR A 29 28.71 -21.25 28.76
C THR A 29 27.76 -20.55 27.80
N THR A 30 28.29 -19.89 26.75
CA THR A 30 27.45 -19.26 25.72
C THR A 30 26.77 -20.28 24.83
N VAL A 31 27.44 -21.38 24.46
CA VAL A 31 26.84 -22.47 23.66
C VAL A 31 25.74 -23.19 24.44
N GLN A 32 25.97 -23.52 25.71
CA GLN A 32 24.94 -24.15 26.55
C GLN A 32 23.70 -23.27 26.77
N ALA A 33 23.89 -21.96 26.88
CA ALA A 33 22.78 -21.02 26.99
C ALA A 33 21.97 -20.93 25.69
N GLN A 34 22.64 -20.90 24.53
CA GLN A 34 21.99 -20.90 23.22
C GLN A 34 21.21 -22.20 22.96
N ASP A 35 21.77 -23.37 23.31
CA ASP A 35 21.09 -24.65 23.16
C ASP A 35 19.85 -24.74 24.07
N ALA A 36 19.92 -24.19 25.29
CA ALA A 36 18.78 -24.15 26.20
C ALA A 36 17.64 -23.26 25.67
N GLU A 37 17.97 -22.13 25.06
CA GLU A 37 16.99 -21.23 24.42
C GLU A 37 16.32 -21.89 23.21
N LYS A 38 17.09 -22.53 22.32
CA LYS A 38 16.55 -23.30 21.18
C LYS A 38 15.59 -24.40 21.64
N MET A 39 15.97 -25.16 22.67
CA MET A 39 15.11 -26.20 23.24
C MET A 39 13.83 -25.63 23.87
N ALA A 40 13.90 -24.46 24.53
CA ALA A 40 12.74 -23.81 25.11
C ALA A 40 11.78 -23.32 24.02
N LYS A 41 12.30 -22.70 22.97
CA LYS A 41 11.56 -22.29 21.77
C LYS A 41 10.85 -23.46 21.11
N GLN A 42 11.56 -24.54 20.80
CA GLN A 42 10.97 -25.73 20.19
C GLN A 42 9.83 -26.32 21.02
N LYS A 43 10.04 -26.47 22.33
CA LYS A 43 8.99 -26.96 23.23
C LYS A 43 7.77 -26.04 23.26
N ALA A 44 7.96 -24.74 23.09
CA ALA A 44 6.85 -23.79 23.04
C ALA A 44 6.03 -23.97 21.76
N PHE A 45 6.66 -24.13 20.59
CA PHE A 45 5.95 -24.45 19.34
C PHE A 45 5.24 -25.80 19.41
N GLU A 46 5.86 -26.84 19.96
CA GLU A 46 5.24 -28.16 20.14
C GLU A 46 3.97 -28.12 21.00
N GLN A 47 3.81 -27.13 21.89
CA GLN A 47 2.59 -26.99 22.70
C GLN A 47 1.38 -26.52 21.88
N VAL A 48 1.62 -25.82 20.76
CA VAL A 48 0.58 -25.30 19.87
C VAL A 48 0.38 -26.24 18.67
N PHE A 49 1.47 -26.68 18.04
CA PHE A 49 1.45 -27.41 16.77
C PHE A 49 1.72 -28.92 16.91
N GLY A 50 2.04 -29.40 18.11
CA GLY A 50 2.30 -30.82 18.34
C GLY A 50 3.46 -31.36 17.51
N ASP A 51 3.23 -32.50 16.86
CA ASP A 51 4.25 -33.20 16.06
C ASP A 51 4.51 -32.52 14.70
N ALA A 52 3.65 -31.60 14.24
CA ALA A 52 3.80 -30.91 12.96
C ALA A 52 5.15 -30.18 12.84
N VAL A 53 5.59 -29.55 13.94
CA VAL A 53 6.82 -28.76 14.07
C VAL A 53 8.05 -29.59 14.47
N ARG A 54 7.96 -30.93 14.44
CA ARG A 54 9.13 -31.81 14.60
C ARG A 54 9.71 -32.14 13.23
N LEU A 55 10.85 -31.57 12.93
CA LEU A 55 11.50 -31.76 11.63
C LEU A 55 12.31 -33.06 11.62
N ASP A 56 12.17 -33.87 10.56
CA ASP A 56 12.99 -35.07 10.35
C ASP A 56 14.44 -34.65 10.01
N PRO A 57 15.44 -34.97 10.85
CA PRO A 57 16.82 -34.59 10.60
C PRO A 57 17.37 -35.10 9.26
N ALA A 58 16.90 -36.26 8.79
CA ALA A 58 17.33 -36.82 7.50
C ALA A 58 16.75 -36.01 6.32
N MET A 59 15.49 -35.57 6.43
CA MET A 59 14.87 -34.70 5.43
C MET A 59 15.51 -33.31 5.42
N VAL A 60 15.77 -32.73 6.60
CA VAL A 60 16.46 -31.44 6.73
C VAL A 60 17.81 -31.47 6.00
N LEU A 61 18.64 -32.48 6.25
CA LEU A 61 19.92 -32.64 5.56
C LEU A 61 19.75 -32.82 4.05
N LYS A 62 18.78 -33.65 3.63
CA LYS A 62 18.51 -33.90 2.21
C LYS A 62 18.14 -32.61 1.47
N VAL A 63 17.23 -31.81 2.01
CA VAL A 63 16.75 -30.57 1.39
C VAL A 63 17.86 -29.50 1.40
N LYS A 64 18.59 -29.39 2.52
CA LYS A 64 19.70 -28.45 2.67
C LYS A 64 20.85 -28.69 1.68
N ASP A 65 21.16 -29.95 1.40
CA ASP A 65 22.28 -30.35 0.54
C ASP A 65 21.89 -30.44 -0.96
N ASP A 66 20.60 -30.34 -1.30
CA ASP A 66 20.11 -30.31 -2.69
C ASP A 66 20.01 -28.86 -3.22
N THR A 67 19.42 -28.71 -4.40
CA THR A 67 19.29 -27.43 -5.10
C THR A 67 18.24 -26.56 -4.42
N PRO A 68 18.57 -25.32 -3.98
CA PRO A 68 17.60 -24.43 -3.38
C PRO A 68 16.39 -24.17 -4.28
N GLY A 69 15.20 -24.08 -3.68
CA GLY A 69 13.90 -23.98 -4.39
C GLY A 69 13.37 -25.30 -4.95
N LYS A 70 14.13 -26.40 -4.94
CA LYS A 70 13.61 -27.70 -5.38
C LYS A 70 12.62 -28.27 -4.36
N ARG A 71 11.49 -28.79 -4.85
CA ARG A 71 10.41 -29.34 -4.02
C ARG A 71 10.66 -30.82 -3.74
N HIS A 72 10.47 -31.21 -2.47
CA HIS A 72 10.60 -32.56 -1.98
C HIS A 72 9.29 -33.00 -1.33
N TYR A 73 8.47 -33.72 -2.10
CA TYR A 73 7.17 -34.23 -1.66
C TYR A 73 7.32 -35.48 -0.80
N VAL A 74 6.46 -35.61 0.21
CA VAL A 74 6.33 -36.77 1.08
C VAL A 74 4.88 -37.23 1.03
N ASP A 75 4.68 -38.44 0.53
CA ASP A 75 3.43 -39.18 0.53
C ASP A 75 3.59 -40.32 1.54
N LYS A 76 3.01 -40.16 2.73
CA LYS A 76 3.21 -41.03 3.89
C LYS A 76 2.31 -42.25 3.83
N ASP A 77 1.09 -42.11 3.32
CA ASP A 77 0.13 -43.21 3.27
C ASP A 77 0.13 -43.97 1.93
N GLY A 78 0.80 -43.42 0.91
CA GLY A 78 1.01 -44.03 -0.40
C GLY A 78 -0.21 -43.93 -1.32
N ASP A 79 -1.12 -42.99 -1.10
CA ASP A 79 -2.31 -42.79 -1.92
C ASP A 79 -2.04 -41.99 -3.22
N GLY A 80 -0.84 -41.43 -3.36
CA GLY A 80 -0.41 -40.61 -4.49
C GLY A 80 -0.60 -39.10 -4.31
N LYS A 81 -1.16 -38.66 -3.17
CA LYS A 81 -1.27 -37.27 -2.74
C LYS A 81 -0.30 -37.02 -1.58
N PRO A 82 0.72 -36.18 -1.78
CA PRO A 82 1.67 -35.89 -0.71
C PRO A 82 1.01 -35.07 0.40
N GLU A 83 1.29 -35.37 1.66
CA GLU A 83 0.82 -34.57 2.79
C GLU A 83 1.85 -33.51 3.23
N GLU A 84 3.08 -33.58 2.70
CA GLU A 84 4.11 -32.58 2.96
C GLU A 84 4.93 -32.27 1.72
N VAL A 85 5.37 -31.02 1.62
CA VAL A 85 6.41 -30.59 0.67
C VAL A 85 7.48 -29.76 1.37
N TRP A 86 8.73 -30.06 1.06
CA TRP A 86 9.89 -29.43 1.69
C TRP A 86 10.79 -28.77 0.64
N PHE A 87 11.31 -27.58 0.95
CA PHE A 87 12.24 -26.85 0.08
C PHE A 87 13.05 -25.81 0.86
N ILE A 88 14.13 -25.30 0.25
CA ILE A 88 14.76 -24.05 0.70
C ILE A 88 14.05 -22.90 0.00
N ASP A 89 13.45 -21.98 0.75
CA ASP A 89 12.87 -20.77 0.18
C ASP A 89 13.98 -19.84 -0.33
N ILE A 90 13.81 -19.40 -1.57
CA ILE A 90 14.75 -18.57 -2.30
C ILE A 90 14.21 -17.16 -2.57
N GLU A 91 13.05 -16.81 -1.98
CA GLU A 91 12.48 -15.49 -2.20
C GLU A 91 13.43 -14.38 -1.72
N PRO A 92 13.55 -13.30 -2.52
CA PRO A 92 14.50 -12.23 -2.23
C PRO A 92 14.13 -11.43 -0.98
N ARG A 93 12.88 -11.52 -0.50
CA ARG A 93 12.41 -10.81 0.70
C ARG A 93 13.12 -11.23 1.99
N HIS A 94 13.60 -12.47 2.05
CA HIS A 94 14.25 -13.01 3.25
C HIS A 94 15.61 -12.38 3.54
N THR A 95 15.91 -12.18 4.82
CA THR A 95 17.18 -11.59 5.24
C THR A 95 18.34 -12.57 5.07
N GLU A 96 19.47 -12.09 4.56
CA GLU A 96 20.68 -12.91 4.39
C GLU A 96 21.16 -13.54 5.70
N ALA A 97 20.87 -12.90 6.83
CA ALA A 97 21.23 -13.37 8.15
C ALA A 97 20.41 -14.57 8.62
N LYS A 98 19.33 -14.98 7.93
CA LYS A 98 18.50 -16.16 8.26
C LYS A 98 18.63 -17.28 7.24
N LYS A 99 19.23 -17.00 6.09
CA LYS A 99 19.40 -17.98 5.01
C LYS A 99 20.43 -19.08 5.35
N PRO A 100 20.29 -20.28 4.77
CA PRO A 100 19.12 -20.75 4.01
C PRO A 100 17.91 -20.93 4.93
N ILE A 101 16.70 -20.60 4.45
CA ILE A 101 15.46 -20.86 5.19
C ILE A 101 14.86 -22.13 4.62
N LEU A 102 14.84 -23.19 5.43
CA LEU A 102 14.15 -24.42 5.09
C LEU A 102 12.67 -24.26 5.45
N VAL A 103 11.80 -24.71 4.56
CA VAL A 103 10.36 -24.66 4.72
C VAL A 103 9.81 -26.07 4.59
N LYS A 104 8.96 -26.43 5.54
CA LYS A 104 8.07 -27.58 5.49
C LYS A 104 6.65 -27.04 5.38
N VAL A 105 5.95 -27.37 4.30
CA VAL A 105 4.51 -27.14 4.17
C VAL A 105 3.78 -28.44 4.46
N ILE A 106 2.74 -28.37 5.27
CA ILE A 106 1.81 -29.47 5.56
C ILE A 106 0.49 -29.13 4.89
N ASP A 107 0.04 -30.04 4.03
CA ASP A 107 -1.26 -29.97 3.39
C ASP A 107 -2.35 -30.41 4.38
N GLU A 108 -3.17 -29.47 4.84
CA GLU A 108 -4.26 -29.76 5.78
C GLU A 108 -5.64 -29.87 5.10
N ASN A 109 -5.77 -29.40 3.86
CA ASN A 109 -7.03 -29.42 3.10
C ASN A 109 -7.10 -30.58 2.07
N GLY A 110 -5.98 -31.26 1.80
CA GLY A 110 -5.88 -32.44 0.93
C GLY A 110 -5.78 -32.12 -0.57
N ASN A 111 -5.39 -30.89 -0.92
CA ASN A 111 -5.32 -30.40 -2.29
C ASN A 111 -3.93 -30.50 -2.93
N LEU A 112 -2.89 -30.81 -2.15
CA LEU A 112 -1.52 -30.87 -2.67
C LEU A 112 -1.34 -32.07 -3.62
N GLU A 113 -0.72 -31.81 -4.76
CA GLU A 113 -0.41 -32.82 -5.77
C GLU A 113 1.10 -32.94 -6.03
N MET A 114 1.54 -34.14 -6.41
CA MET A 114 2.92 -34.39 -6.82
C MET A 114 3.34 -33.47 -7.98
N GLY A 115 4.35 -32.64 -7.73
CA GLY A 115 4.92 -31.74 -8.73
C GLY A 115 4.25 -30.37 -8.84
N LYS A 116 3.16 -30.11 -8.09
CA LYS A 116 2.50 -28.81 -8.01
C LYS A 116 3.01 -27.94 -6.86
N GLU A 117 2.80 -26.64 -6.93
CA GLU A 117 3.17 -25.71 -5.86
C GLU A 117 2.19 -25.83 -4.67
N PRO A 118 2.65 -25.82 -3.40
CA PRO A 118 1.73 -25.67 -2.27
C PRO A 118 1.04 -24.31 -2.30
N GLU A 119 -0.18 -24.25 -1.79
CA GLU A 119 -1.02 -23.07 -1.87
C GLU A 119 -1.02 -22.31 -0.54
N LYS A 120 -1.65 -21.14 -0.51
CA LYS A 120 -1.72 -20.26 0.67
C LYS A 120 -3.14 -20.08 1.17
N TYR A 121 -3.96 -21.11 1.01
CA TYR A 121 -5.28 -21.23 1.60
C TYR A 121 -5.41 -22.65 2.18
N GLY A 122 -5.51 -22.77 3.50
CA GLY A 122 -5.64 -24.07 4.20
C GLY A 122 -4.33 -24.85 4.46
N ASP A 123 -3.15 -24.29 4.19
CA ASP A 123 -1.85 -24.95 4.41
C ASP A 123 -1.07 -24.38 5.60
N LEU A 124 -0.31 -25.24 6.30
CA LEU A 124 0.57 -24.85 7.40
C LEU A 124 2.03 -24.79 6.96
N TRP A 125 2.63 -23.61 7.03
CA TRP A 125 3.99 -23.31 6.57
C TRP A 125 4.94 -23.17 7.76
N ILE A 126 5.94 -24.05 7.87
CA ILE A 126 6.86 -24.12 9.01
C ILE A 126 8.28 -23.78 8.55
N ALA A 127 8.88 -22.76 9.17
CA ALA A 127 10.20 -22.24 8.80
C ALA A 127 11.29 -22.61 9.82
N ASP A 128 12.42 -23.08 9.31
CA ASP A 128 13.68 -23.37 10.01
C ASP A 128 14.79 -22.48 9.43
N TRP A 129 15.21 -21.49 10.21
CA TRP A 129 16.27 -20.58 9.81
C TRP A 129 17.62 -21.30 9.87
N HIS A 130 18.46 -21.07 8.87
CA HIS A 130 19.75 -21.74 8.67
C HIS A 130 19.67 -23.24 8.37
N ALA A 131 18.46 -23.79 8.22
CA ALA A 131 18.20 -25.23 8.05
C ALA A 131 18.97 -26.05 9.11
N ASP A 132 18.78 -25.71 10.39
CA ASP A 132 19.49 -26.30 11.52
C ASP A 132 18.65 -27.34 12.30
N GLY A 133 17.43 -27.59 11.85
CA GLY A 133 16.49 -28.59 12.37
C GLY A 133 15.58 -28.07 13.49
N TRP A 134 15.59 -26.77 13.78
CA TRP A 134 14.76 -26.16 14.82
C TRP A 134 13.77 -25.17 14.22
N VAL A 135 12.53 -25.19 14.69
CA VAL A 135 11.50 -24.27 14.17
C VAL A 135 11.70 -22.86 14.73
N ASP A 136 11.66 -21.87 13.85
CA ASP A 136 11.79 -20.45 14.17
C ASP A 136 10.47 -19.68 14.06
N ALA A 137 9.68 -20.02 13.03
CA ALA A 137 8.42 -19.37 12.73
C ALA A 137 7.45 -20.33 12.04
N VAL A 138 6.16 -20.04 12.14
CA VAL A 138 5.10 -20.78 11.47
C VAL A 138 4.11 -19.77 10.91
N ILE A 139 3.64 -19.97 9.67
CA ILE A 139 2.48 -19.25 9.13
C ILE A 139 1.37 -20.27 8.89
N ASP A 140 0.19 -19.95 9.39
CA ASP A 140 -1.05 -20.70 9.19
C ASP A 140 -1.94 -19.90 8.26
N TYR A 141 -2.34 -20.48 7.13
CA TYR A 141 -3.34 -19.91 6.23
C TYR A 141 -4.61 -20.73 6.36
N THR A 142 -5.73 -20.12 6.72
CA THR A 142 -7.00 -20.82 6.94
C THR A 142 -8.04 -20.36 5.92
N ASP A 143 -8.71 -21.34 5.32
CA ASP A 143 -9.93 -21.20 4.54
C ASP A 143 -11.06 -21.80 5.40
N PHE A 144 -11.94 -20.95 5.90
CA PHE A 144 -13.05 -21.28 6.80
C PHE A 144 -14.34 -21.59 6.07
N ASP A 145 -14.60 -20.96 4.92
CA ASP A 145 -15.87 -21.06 4.21
C ASP A 145 -15.84 -22.08 3.05
N GLY A 146 -14.64 -22.49 2.65
CA GLY A 146 -14.33 -23.54 1.69
C GLY A 146 -14.39 -23.10 0.23
N ASP A 147 -14.26 -21.80 -0.05
CA ASP A 147 -14.29 -21.25 -1.39
C ASP A 147 -12.92 -21.24 -2.11
N ASN A 148 -11.86 -21.71 -1.42
CA ASN A 148 -10.48 -21.86 -1.89
C ASN A 148 -9.68 -20.56 -1.91
N ASP A 149 -9.89 -19.74 -0.89
CA ASP A 149 -9.27 -18.45 -0.69
C ASP A 149 -8.86 -18.28 0.80
N VAL A 150 -8.19 -17.19 1.17
CA VAL A 150 -7.63 -17.03 2.53
C VAL A 150 -8.46 -16.10 3.41
N ASP A 151 -9.23 -16.67 4.34
CA ASP A 151 -9.95 -15.91 5.36
C ASP A 151 -9.03 -15.39 6.49
N GLU A 152 -8.07 -16.21 6.93
CA GLU A 152 -7.26 -15.89 8.11
C GLU A 152 -5.79 -16.28 7.95
N MET A 153 -4.91 -15.40 8.44
CA MET A 153 -3.47 -15.60 8.45
C MET A 153 -2.88 -15.42 9.85
N GLY A 154 -2.30 -16.50 10.39
CA GLY A 154 -1.59 -16.49 11.67
C GLY A 154 -0.07 -16.52 11.50
N MET A 155 0.64 -15.45 11.85
CA MET A 155 2.11 -15.43 11.88
C MET A 155 2.64 -15.72 13.29
N PHE A 156 3.13 -16.93 13.53
CA PHE A 156 3.59 -17.41 14.84
C PHE A 156 5.11 -17.31 15.00
N PHE A 157 5.53 -16.74 16.13
CA PHE A 157 6.94 -16.56 16.47
C PHE A 157 7.18 -16.67 17.98
N TYR A 158 8.42 -16.90 18.39
CA TYR A 158 8.77 -17.03 19.80
C TYR A 158 9.30 -15.72 20.39
N ASP A 159 8.76 -15.34 21.55
CA ASP A 159 9.27 -14.28 22.42
C ASP A 159 9.69 -14.87 23.78
N SER A 160 10.86 -14.48 24.28
CA SER A 160 11.41 -15.04 25.52
C SER A 160 10.59 -14.69 26.76
N ASN A 161 9.79 -13.62 26.74
CA ASN A 161 8.99 -13.16 27.88
C ASN A 161 7.60 -13.79 27.89
N THR A 162 6.99 -13.99 26.72
CA THR A 162 5.60 -14.46 26.61
C THR A 162 5.45 -15.86 26.00
N GLY A 163 6.51 -16.46 25.48
CA GLY A 163 6.45 -17.73 24.74
C GLY A 163 6.01 -17.53 23.29
N VAL A 164 5.21 -18.46 22.75
CA VAL A 164 4.68 -18.32 21.38
C VAL A 164 3.72 -17.14 21.31
N ARG A 165 3.96 -16.27 20.34
CA ARG A 165 3.13 -15.14 19.96
C ARG A 165 2.56 -15.36 18.57
N VAL A 166 1.45 -14.69 18.28
CA VAL A 166 0.86 -14.64 16.95
C VAL A 166 0.41 -13.22 16.63
N TRP A 167 0.73 -12.76 15.43
CA TRP A 167 -0.01 -11.71 14.73
C TRP A 167 -1.09 -12.40 13.90
N TYR A 168 -2.34 -12.11 14.22
CA TYR A 168 -3.50 -12.77 13.62
C TYR A 168 -4.22 -11.75 12.74
N PHE A 169 -4.19 -11.98 11.43
CA PHE A 169 -4.89 -11.21 10.42
C PHE A 169 -6.16 -11.97 10.04
N ILE A 170 -7.26 -11.25 9.92
CA ILE A 170 -8.54 -11.77 9.46
C ILE A 170 -8.95 -10.86 8.31
N ASP A 171 -9.09 -11.44 7.13
CA ASP A 171 -9.64 -10.81 5.95
C ASP A 171 -11.17 -10.76 6.13
N ASP A 172 -11.67 -9.65 6.67
CA ASP A 172 -13.12 -9.46 6.84
C ASP A 172 -13.80 -9.10 5.50
N GLY A 173 -13.01 -8.76 4.47
CA GLY A 173 -13.44 -8.19 3.19
C GLY A 173 -13.51 -9.21 2.05
N ASP A 174 -12.96 -10.41 2.23
CA ASP A 174 -12.93 -11.49 1.23
C ASP A 174 -12.17 -11.06 -0.04
N ASP A 175 -11.08 -10.30 0.15
CA ASP A 175 -10.27 -9.71 -0.92
C ASP A 175 -8.90 -10.37 -1.10
N ASN A 176 -8.66 -11.46 -0.35
CA ASN A 176 -7.50 -12.33 -0.40
C ASN A 176 -6.18 -11.67 -0.01
N LEU A 177 -6.24 -10.55 0.70
CA LEU A 177 -5.05 -9.83 1.13
C LEU A 177 -4.33 -10.55 2.28
N LEU A 178 -3.00 -10.46 2.25
CA LEU A 178 -2.14 -11.09 3.24
C LEU A 178 -1.35 -10.05 4.05
N GLY A 179 -1.03 -10.41 5.28
CA GLY A 179 0.04 -9.75 6.02
C GLY A 179 1.38 -10.00 5.32
N TYR A 180 2.15 -8.95 5.04
CA TYR A 180 3.50 -9.11 4.51
C TYR A 180 4.45 -9.71 5.55
N ASP A 181 5.11 -10.82 5.20
CA ASP A 181 6.15 -11.44 6.00
C ASP A 181 7.55 -11.20 5.42
N ILE A 182 8.52 -11.18 6.32
CA ILE A 182 9.93 -11.44 6.01
C ILE A 182 10.37 -12.53 6.96
N ASP A 183 11.15 -13.49 6.48
CA ASP A 183 11.64 -14.62 7.30
C ASP A 183 10.50 -15.37 8.03
N TYR A 184 9.28 -15.34 7.48
CA TYR A 184 8.06 -15.89 8.08
C TYR A 184 7.55 -15.17 9.34
N ILE A 185 7.98 -13.93 9.58
CA ILE A 185 7.53 -13.08 10.69
C ILE A 185 7.26 -11.63 10.23
N TYR A 186 6.59 -10.86 11.08
CA TYR A 186 6.29 -9.45 10.85
C TYR A 186 7.46 -8.52 11.22
N TYR A 187 7.81 -7.59 10.34
CA TYR A 187 8.80 -6.53 10.56
C TYR A 187 8.19 -5.14 10.30
N GLN A 188 8.07 -4.31 11.34
CA GLN A 188 7.36 -3.03 11.27
C GLN A 188 7.68 -2.14 10.05
N VAL A 189 8.97 -1.92 9.74
CA VAL A 189 9.41 -0.95 8.72
C VAL A 189 9.14 -1.42 7.28
N PRO A 190 9.46 -2.65 6.87
CA PRO A 190 9.08 -3.12 5.53
C PRO A 190 7.58 -3.44 5.42
N CYS A 191 6.94 -3.97 6.47
CA CYS A 191 5.52 -4.33 6.41
C CYS A 191 4.59 -3.12 6.32
N GLN A 192 4.93 -1.96 6.91
CA GLN A 192 4.13 -0.75 6.69
C GLN A 192 4.06 -0.33 5.20
N ASN A 193 4.98 -0.78 4.34
CA ASN A 193 4.95 -0.49 2.90
C ASN A 193 4.28 -1.56 2.04
N HIS A 194 4.30 -2.80 2.52
CA HIS A 194 3.95 -3.97 1.72
C HIS A 194 2.74 -4.73 2.29
N THR A 195 2.23 -4.38 3.47
CA THR A 195 0.90 -4.83 3.89
C THR A 195 -0.13 -3.77 3.47
N HIS A 196 -1.26 -4.22 2.89
CA HIS A 196 -2.28 -3.35 2.30
C HIS A 196 -2.92 -2.40 3.32
N PHE A 197 -3.33 -2.91 4.49
CA PHE A 197 -4.06 -2.15 5.53
C PHE A 197 -5.12 -1.19 4.94
N GLY A 198 -5.75 -1.62 3.85
CA GLY A 198 -6.90 -1.04 3.16
C GLY A 198 -8.02 -2.08 3.20
N GLY A 199 -9.23 -1.75 2.76
CA GLY A 199 -10.35 -2.70 2.80
C GLY A 199 -10.92 -2.94 4.21
N ASP A 200 -11.66 -4.04 4.33
CA ASP A 200 -12.26 -4.54 5.57
C ASP A 200 -11.35 -5.60 6.21
N GLU A 201 -10.63 -5.22 7.27
CA GLU A 201 -9.57 -6.07 7.84
C GLU A 201 -9.56 -6.04 9.38
N SER A 202 -9.07 -7.10 10.01
CA SER A 202 -8.81 -7.14 11.46
C SER A 202 -7.42 -7.68 11.80
N LEU A 203 -6.74 -7.03 12.76
CA LEU A 203 -5.44 -7.44 13.28
C LEU A 203 -5.46 -7.56 14.81
N ILE A 204 -5.02 -8.72 15.31
CA ILE A 204 -5.00 -9.05 16.73
C ILE A 204 -3.61 -9.59 17.13
N SER A 205 -3.07 -9.10 18.24
CA SER A 205 -1.83 -9.65 18.83
C SER A 205 -2.17 -10.54 20.03
N MET A 206 -1.65 -11.77 20.02
CA MET A 206 -1.87 -12.73 21.10
C MET A 206 -0.58 -13.41 21.53
N TYR A 207 -0.55 -13.91 22.77
CA TYR A 207 0.45 -14.88 23.23
C TYR A 207 -0.23 -16.10 23.85
N PHE A 208 0.38 -17.26 23.72
CA PHE A 208 -0.17 -18.51 24.26
C PHE A 208 0.16 -18.66 25.75
N ASP A 209 -0.86 -18.86 26.60
CA ASP A 209 -0.68 -19.26 28.00
C ASP A 209 -0.83 -20.79 28.12
N PRO A 210 0.28 -21.54 28.28
CA PRO A 210 0.23 -23.01 28.28
C PRO A 210 -0.42 -23.61 29.52
N GLN A 211 -0.49 -22.88 30.63
CA GLN A 211 -1.16 -23.36 31.84
C GLN A 211 -2.67 -23.31 31.68
N LYS A 212 -3.16 -22.25 31.02
CA LYS A 212 -4.59 -22.06 30.75
C LYS A 212 -5.05 -22.71 29.46
N LYS A 213 -4.12 -23.04 28.56
CA LYS A 213 -4.39 -23.44 27.18
C LYS A 213 -5.30 -22.43 26.48
N LEU A 214 -4.88 -21.18 26.51
CA LEU A 214 -5.66 -20.03 26.07
C LEU A 214 -4.75 -19.03 25.38
N TRP A 215 -5.16 -18.52 24.22
CA TRP A 215 -4.53 -17.34 23.63
C TRP A 215 -4.95 -16.09 24.39
N ILE A 216 -3.99 -15.26 24.79
CA ILE A 216 -4.23 -14.03 25.54
C ILE A 216 -4.06 -12.85 24.61
N PRO A 217 -5.16 -12.19 24.19
CA PRO A 217 -5.09 -10.95 23.42
C PRO A 217 -4.46 -9.84 24.23
N PHE A 218 -3.56 -9.09 23.60
CA PHE A 218 -2.89 -7.96 24.20
C PHE A 218 -2.29 -7.02 23.16
N TRP A 219 -2.10 -5.77 23.59
CA TRP A 219 -1.51 -4.69 22.82
C TRP A 219 -2.33 -4.23 21.62
N GLU A 220 -2.58 -5.07 20.62
CA GLU A 220 -3.62 -4.87 19.60
C GLU A 220 -4.77 -5.81 19.94
N ASN A 221 -5.83 -5.27 20.58
CA ASN A 221 -6.97 -6.06 21.02
C ASN A 221 -8.31 -5.32 20.87
N PRO A 222 -8.82 -5.13 19.63
CA PRO A 222 -8.20 -5.40 18.33
C PRO A 222 -7.75 -4.10 17.61
N PHE A 223 -7.19 -4.26 16.41
CA PHE A 223 -7.07 -3.21 15.40
C PHE A 223 -8.03 -3.55 14.24
N LEU A 224 -9.00 -2.68 13.95
CA LEU A 224 -10.08 -2.91 12.98
C LEU A 224 -10.03 -1.84 11.91
N PHE A 225 -10.02 -2.26 10.65
CA PHE A 225 -10.07 -1.42 9.45
C PHE A 225 -11.42 -1.63 8.81
N TYR A 226 -12.04 -0.56 8.35
CA TYR A 226 -13.32 -0.65 7.68
C TYR A 226 -13.32 0.10 6.35
N ASP A 227 -13.83 -0.57 5.33
CA ASP A 227 -14.19 -0.02 4.04
C ASP A 227 -15.70 0.24 4.04
N ALA A 228 -16.09 1.50 3.87
CA ALA A 228 -17.48 1.89 4.00
C ALA A 228 -18.26 1.84 2.68
N ASP A 229 -17.58 1.79 1.53
CA ASP A 229 -18.19 1.82 0.21
C ASP A 229 -17.69 0.74 -0.77
N ASP A 230 -16.99 -0.27 -0.25
CA ASP A 230 -16.51 -1.48 -0.92
C ASP A 230 -15.60 -1.15 -2.11
N ASP A 231 -14.70 -0.17 -1.93
CA ASP A 231 -13.80 0.32 -2.98
C ASP A 231 -12.31 -0.05 -2.79
N GLY A 232 -12.01 -0.83 -1.74
CA GLY A 232 -10.68 -1.31 -1.36
C GLY A 232 -9.91 -0.34 -0.45
N ILE A 233 -10.47 0.82 -0.11
CA ILE A 233 -9.83 1.83 0.74
C ILE A 233 -10.38 1.71 2.16
N THR A 234 -9.52 1.93 3.16
CA THR A 234 -10.01 2.06 4.54
C THR A 234 -10.39 3.51 4.85
N GLU A 235 -11.68 3.75 5.06
CA GLU A 235 -12.23 5.03 5.50
C GLU A 235 -12.12 5.23 7.01
N GLU A 236 -12.15 4.13 7.77
CA GLU A 236 -12.27 4.16 9.21
C GLU A 236 -11.38 3.11 9.86
N VAL A 237 -10.64 3.51 10.90
CA VAL A 237 -9.81 2.56 11.65
C VAL A 237 -9.94 2.75 13.16
N ILE A 238 -10.13 1.64 13.87
CA ILE A 238 -10.27 1.58 15.34
C ILE A 238 -9.15 0.72 15.91
N ARG A 239 -8.34 1.31 16.78
CA ARG A 239 -7.32 0.61 17.56
C ARG A 239 -7.67 0.62 19.04
N ILE A 240 -7.80 -0.56 19.62
CA ILE A 240 -7.88 -0.74 21.08
C ILE A 240 -6.57 -1.33 21.59
N GLU A 241 -5.91 -0.58 22.46
CA GLU A 241 -4.80 -1.11 23.24
C GLU A 241 -5.30 -1.64 24.58
N GLY A 242 -5.04 -2.92 24.84
CA GLY A 242 -5.58 -3.60 26.01
C GLY A 242 -4.88 -4.91 26.32
N LYS A 243 -5.42 -5.64 27.29
CA LYS A 243 -5.03 -7.02 27.59
C LYS A 243 -6.24 -7.78 28.10
N ARG A 244 -6.65 -8.84 27.39
CA ARG A 244 -7.96 -9.48 27.58
C ARG A 244 -9.06 -8.41 27.57
N GLU A 245 -10.01 -8.47 28.49
CA GLU A 245 -11.09 -7.50 28.61
C GLU A 245 -10.62 -6.10 29.03
N LEU A 246 -9.42 -5.93 29.58
CA LEU A 246 -8.95 -4.62 30.07
C LEU A 246 -8.59 -3.70 28.90
N VAL A 247 -9.16 -2.50 28.86
CA VAL A 247 -8.86 -1.43 27.91
C VAL A 247 -7.91 -0.41 28.54
N LYS A 248 -6.87 -0.01 27.81
CA LYS A 248 -5.96 1.07 28.20
C LYS A 248 -6.19 2.35 27.40
N SER A 249 -6.32 2.22 26.09
CA SER A 249 -6.51 3.37 25.21
C SER A 249 -7.21 3.03 23.91
N LEU A 250 -7.82 4.04 23.31
CA LEU A 250 -8.42 4.04 21.98
C LEU A 250 -7.62 4.96 21.06
N ARG A 251 -7.48 4.57 19.79
CA ARG A 251 -7.34 5.50 18.68
C ARG A 251 -8.41 5.18 17.64
N TRP A 252 -9.16 6.18 17.19
CA TRP A 252 -10.21 6.03 16.19
C TRP A 252 -10.04 7.11 15.12
N SER A 253 -9.76 6.70 13.88
CA SER A 253 -9.35 7.57 12.80
C SER A 253 -10.24 7.47 11.57
N PHE A 254 -10.29 8.53 10.78
CA PHE A 254 -11.03 8.58 9.53
C PHE A 254 -10.20 9.17 8.39
N ASN A 255 -10.32 8.57 7.21
CA ASN A 255 -9.98 9.16 5.92
C ASN A 255 -11.28 9.80 5.40
N VAL A 256 -11.39 11.11 5.54
CA VAL A 256 -12.64 11.84 5.31
C VAL A 256 -12.84 12.13 3.83
N ASN A 257 -11.76 12.16 3.06
CA ASN A 257 -11.78 12.41 1.62
C ASN A 257 -10.88 11.41 0.87
N PRO A 258 -11.29 10.13 0.78
CA PRO A 258 -10.49 9.07 0.19
C PRO A 258 -10.10 9.36 -1.27
N ILE A 259 -8.91 8.90 -1.64
CA ILE A 259 -8.31 9.08 -2.96
C ILE A 259 -8.15 7.71 -3.60
N ALA A 260 -8.79 7.51 -4.75
CA ALA A 260 -8.72 6.26 -5.50
C ALA A 260 -7.27 5.78 -5.70
N GLY A 261 -7.03 4.49 -5.47
CA GLY A 261 -5.71 3.85 -5.61
C GLY A 261 -4.74 4.15 -4.45
N LYS A 262 -5.18 4.86 -3.40
CA LYS A 262 -4.46 4.93 -2.13
C LYS A 262 -5.24 4.16 -1.07
N PRO A 263 -4.72 3.04 -0.55
CA PRO A 263 -5.47 2.21 0.39
C PRO A 263 -5.77 2.90 1.72
N ARG A 264 -5.06 3.98 2.03
CA ARG A 264 -5.21 4.77 3.27
C ARG A 264 -4.62 6.18 3.14
N ASP A 265 -5.30 7.16 3.73
CA ASP A 265 -4.84 8.56 3.86
C ASP A 265 -5.62 9.26 5.00
N PHE A 266 -5.41 8.82 6.26
CA PHE A 266 -6.24 9.29 7.37
C PHE A 266 -6.06 10.77 7.70
N ASP A 267 -7.17 11.49 7.81
CA ASP A 267 -7.25 12.94 8.06
C ASP A 267 -7.33 13.29 9.54
N VAL A 268 -8.05 12.49 10.32
CA VAL A 268 -8.41 12.86 11.69
C VAL A 268 -8.38 11.65 12.60
N SER A 269 -8.08 11.86 13.88
CA SER A 269 -8.23 10.84 14.92
C SER A 269 -8.71 11.38 16.25
N VAL A 270 -9.42 10.54 16.98
CA VAL A 270 -9.63 10.66 18.43
C VAL A 270 -8.70 9.66 19.11
N SER A 271 -7.83 10.16 19.99
CA SER A 271 -6.97 9.36 20.88
C SER A 271 -7.46 9.53 22.32
N ALA A 272 -7.69 8.43 23.05
CA ALA A 272 -8.26 8.50 24.39
C ALA A 272 -7.64 7.50 25.35
N PHE A 273 -7.54 7.88 26.63
CA PHE A 273 -7.17 6.97 27.72
C PHE A 273 -8.41 6.49 28.47
N ALA A 274 -8.43 5.21 28.80
CA ALA A 274 -9.51 4.57 29.54
C ALA A 274 -9.55 5.00 31.02
N GLN A 275 -10.67 4.73 31.69
CA GLN A 275 -10.86 5.06 33.11
C GLN A 275 -9.76 4.44 33.98
N GLY A 276 -9.36 5.17 35.01
CA GLY A 276 -8.24 4.80 35.90
C GLY A 276 -6.88 5.30 35.43
N TRP A 277 -6.79 5.90 34.24
CA TRP A 277 -5.59 6.61 33.80
C TRP A 277 -5.29 7.81 34.71
N THR A 278 -4.00 8.04 34.96
CA THR A 278 -3.53 9.19 35.72
C THR A 278 -2.28 9.76 35.09
N GLU A 279 -2.15 11.09 35.13
CA GLU A 279 -1.02 11.80 34.55
C GLU A 279 0.33 11.38 35.16
N GLU A 280 0.36 11.10 36.48
CA GLU A 280 1.57 10.69 37.21
C GLU A 280 2.10 9.32 36.76
N LYS A 281 1.21 8.36 36.48
CA LYS A 281 1.59 6.99 36.12
C LYS A 281 1.63 6.75 34.61
N GLY A 282 0.94 7.57 33.82
CA GLY A 282 0.93 7.47 32.37
C GLY A 282 0.48 6.09 31.87
N LYS A 283 1.35 5.37 31.15
CA LYS A 283 1.04 4.04 30.61
C LYS A 283 0.99 2.93 31.67
N GLU A 284 1.53 3.20 32.85
CA GLU A 284 1.55 2.30 34.02
C GLU A 284 0.41 2.58 35.00
N SER A 285 -0.60 3.34 34.58
CA SER A 285 -1.79 3.59 35.39
C SER A 285 -2.58 2.32 35.70
N ASP A 286 -3.34 2.37 36.79
CA ASP A 286 -4.24 1.30 37.21
C ASP A 286 -5.56 1.43 36.46
N PHE A 287 -5.57 1.07 35.18
CA PHE A 287 -6.77 1.10 34.34
C PHE A 287 -7.87 0.22 34.93
N THR A 288 -9.12 0.69 34.85
CA THR A 288 -10.30 0.04 35.44
C THR A 288 -11.40 -0.28 34.43
N MET A 289 -11.22 0.11 33.17
CA MET A 289 -12.18 -0.17 32.10
C MET A 289 -12.05 -1.60 31.59
N SER A 290 -13.14 -2.34 31.66
CA SER A 290 -13.25 -3.66 31.03
C SER A 290 -14.30 -3.64 29.92
N LEU A 291 -14.03 -4.34 28.82
CA LEU A 291 -15.00 -4.61 27.78
C LEU A 291 -16.12 -5.50 28.34
N PRO A 292 -17.41 -5.13 28.14
CA PRO A 292 -18.54 -5.97 28.52
C PRO A 292 -18.59 -7.26 27.70
N GLU A 293 -19.05 -8.36 28.31
CA GLU A 293 -19.12 -9.68 27.68
C GLU A 293 -19.93 -9.65 26.37
N GLU A 294 -21.03 -8.91 26.33
CA GLU A 294 -21.87 -8.75 25.14
C GLU A 294 -21.15 -8.06 23.97
N GLN A 295 -20.13 -7.26 24.26
CA GLN A 295 -19.30 -6.55 23.28
C GLN A 295 -18.04 -7.33 22.89
N THR A 296 -17.77 -8.48 23.53
CA THR A 296 -16.57 -9.28 23.25
C THR A 296 -16.89 -10.61 22.61
N GLU A 297 -16.01 -11.08 21.75
CA GLU A 297 -16.05 -12.42 21.17
C GLU A 297 -14.79 -13.23 21.49
N GLN A 298 -14.91 -14.53 21.25
CA GLN A 298 -13.84 -15.52 21.35
C GLN A 298 -13.96 -16.44 20.15
N PHE A 299 -12.82 -16.86 19.62
CA PHE A 299 -12.73 -17.77 18.49
C PHE A 299 -11.59 -18.77 18.75
N MET A 300 -11.32 -19.64 17.80
CA MET A 300 -10.35 -20.73 17.94
C MET A 300 -9.17 -20.48 17.01
N VAL A 301 -7.95 -20.56 17.54
CA VAL A 301 -6.72 -20.50 16.75
C VAL A 301 -5.95 -21.80 16.98
N ARG A 302 -5.75 -22.60 15.92
CA ARG A 302 -5.17 -23.96 16.00
C ARG A 302 -5.87 -24.85 17.04
N GLY A 303 -7.20 -24.78 17.11
CA GLY A 303 -8.00 -25.54 18.06
C GLY A 303 -7.88 -25.09 19.53
N ILE A 304 -7.30 -23.93 19.79
CA ILE A 304 -7.14 -23.33 21.12
C ILE A 304 -8.01 -22.08 21.21
N PRO A 305 -8.85 -21.91 22.25
CA PRO A 305 -9.68 -20.72 22.38
C PRO A 305 -8.86 -19.46 22.60
N THR A 306 -9.40 -18.32 22.15
CA THR A 306 -8.89 -17.00 22.47
C THR A 306 -9.55 -16.42 23.72
N GLY A 307 -8.86 -15.50 24.39
CA GLY A 307 -9.46 -14.59 25.35
C GLY A 307 -10.37 -13.57 24.66
N PRO A 308 -11.05 -12.70 25.43
CA PRO A 308 -12.02 -11.75 24.87
C PRO A 308 -11.36 -10.70 23.98
N VAL A 309 -11.92 -10.52 22.79
CA VAL A 309 -11.59 -9.49 21.79
C VAL A 309 -12.84 -8.62 21.55
N LEU A 310 -12.71 -7.30 21.37
CA LEU A 310 -13.85 -6.44 21.03
C LEU A 310 -14.44 -6.85 19.68
N LYS A 311 -15.77 -7.05 19.62
CA LYS A 311 -16.47 -7.43 18.40
C LYS A 311 -16.40 -6.35 17.33
N ARG A 312 -16.00 -6.72 16.11
CA ARG A 312 -16.02 -5.84 14.94
C ARG A 312 -17.41 -5.24 14.70
N SER A 313 -18.44 -6.07 14.77
CA SER A 313 -19.85 -5.71 14.49
C SER A 313 -20.47 -4.71 15.47
N THR A 314 -19.94 -4.61 16.70
CA THR A 314 -20.48 -3.69 17.71
C THR A 314 -19.53 -2.59 18.15
N ALA A 315 -18.23 -2.67 17.79
CA ALA A 315 -17.18 -1.73 18.19
C ALA A 315 -17.58 -0.26 18.01
N ARG A 316 -17.98 0.13 16.80
CA ARG A 316 -18.39 1.51 16.47
C ARG A 316 -19.55 2.02 17.35
N ASN A 317 -20.53 1.18 17.62
CA ASN A 317 -21.70 1.56 18.41
C ASN A 317 -21.35 1.65 19.90
N TYR A 318 -20.61 0.66 20.41
CA TYR A 318 -20.19 0.63 21.80
C TYR A 318 -19.25 1.79 22.16
N LEU A 319 -18.19 2.01 21.37
CA LEU A 319 -17.15 2.99 21.68
C LEU A 319 -17.66 4.44 21.69
N ARG A 320 -18.72 4.75 20.92
CA ARG A 320 -19.42 6.05 20.99
C ARG A 320 -20.15 6.30 22.30
N THR A 321 -20.43 5.26 23.08
CA THR A 321 -21.12 5.39 24.37
C THR A 321 -20.17 5.49 25.57
N VAL A 322 -18.86 5.35 25.33
CA VAL A 322 -17.85 5.32 26.39
C VAL A 322 -17.48 6.75 26.79
N THR A 323 -17.55 7.04 28.09
CA THR A 323 -16.97 8.24 28.70
C THR A 323 -15.51 7.98 29.05
N TRP A 324 -14.57 8.46 28.26
CA TRP A 324 -13.13 8.27 28.47
C TRP A 324 -12.58 9.13 29.63
N GLU A 325 -11.39 8.80 30.14
CA GLU A 325 -10.74 9.58 31.20
C GLU A 325 -10.10 10.87 30.66
N ARG A 326 -9.56 10.81 29.45
CA ARG A 326 -8.93 11.93 28.75
C ARG A 326 -8.99 11.69 27.24
N VAL A 327 -9.26 12.75 26.46
CA VAL A 327 -9.53 12.65 25.03
C VAL A 327 -8.81 13.76 24.27
N LEU A 328 -8.14 13.41 23.18
CA LEU A 328 -7.53 14.33 22.24
C LEU A 328 -8.03 14.04 20.84
N MET A 329 -8.66 15.02 20.19
CA MET A 329 -8.85 14.99 18.75
C MET A 329 -7.62 15.60 18.06
N THR A 330 -7.18 15.01 16.95
CA THR A 330 -6.07 15.50 16.13
C THR A 330 -6.47 15.48 14.66
N TRP A 331 -6.41 16.64 14.01
CA TRP A 331 -6.67 16.80 12.58
C TRP A 331 -5.37 17.08 11.82
N SER A 332 -5.14 16.39 10.70
CA SER A 332 -4.04 16.60 9.77
C SER A 332 -4.39 17.72 8.78
N GLU A 333 -4.25 18.98 9.21
CA GLU A 333 -4.74 20.13 8.43
C GLU A 333 -4.02 20.27 7.08
N ASN A 334 -2.73 19.92 7.02
CA ASN A 334 -1.95 19.95 5.78
C ASN A 334 -2.02 18.66 4.94
N ASN A 335 -2.87 17.69 5.30
CA ASN A 335 -3.02 16.40 4.58
C ASN A 335 -1.70 15.61 4.42
N LEU A 336 -0.86 15.63 5.45
CA LEU A 336 0.37 14.84 5.52
C LEU A 336 0.42 14.09 6.83
N ASN A 337 -0.10 12.87 6.86
CA ASN A 337 -0.06 12.01 8.04
C ASN A 337 1.18 11.09 7.97
N ILE A 338 2.37 11.68 8.08
CA ILE A 338 3.67 10.97 8.01
C ILE A 338 4.45 11.06 9.33
N ALA A 339 5.47 10.22 9.50
CA ALA A 339 6.29 10.22 10.72
C ALA A 339 7.18 11.48 10.84
N PHE A 340 6.88 12.37 11.79
CA PHE A 340 7.56 13.66 11.94
C PHE A 340 9.07 13.54 12.21
N ASN A 341 9.47 12.68 13.14
CA ASN A 341 10.87 12.55 13.56
C ASN A 341 11.68 11.55 12.72
N LYS A 342 11.14 11.15 11.56
CA LYS A 342 11.79 10.26 10.61
C LYS A 342 11.61 10.82 9.20
N PRO A 343 12.36 11.86 8.80
CA PRO A 343 12.15 12.57 7.52
C PRO A 343 12.35 11.71 6.25
N LYS A 344 12.93 10.51 6.38
CA LYS A 344 13.04 9.53 5.29
C LYS A 344 11.86 8.55 5.23
N ASP A 345 11.04 8.52 6.27
CA ASP A 345 9.85 7.68 6.42
C ASP A 345 8.63 8.52 6.02
N ILE A 346 8.47 8.66 4.71
CA ILE A 346 7.46 9.52 4.08
C ILE A 346 6.11 8.80 3.88
N ILE A 347 5.94 7.62 4.47
CA ILE A 347 4.76 6.77 4.23
C ILE A 347 3.58 7.32 5.02
N GLU A 348 2.39 7.37 4.41
CA GLU A 348 1.16 7.68 5.14
C GLU A 348 0.92 6.62 6.22
N ARG A 349 0.66 7.09 7.45
CA ARG A 349 0.52 6.21 8.62
C ARG A 349 -0.76 5.39 8.50
N TRP A 350 -0.60 4.10 8.22
CA TRP A 350 -1.68 3.12 8.19
C TRP A 350 -2.41 3.00 9.53
N GLU A 351 -1.74 3.39 10.62
CA GLU A 351 -2.29 3.23 11.94
C GLU A 351 -3.37 4.28 12.31
N GLY A 352 -3.62 5.25 11.43
CA GLY A 352 -4.40 6.46 11.72
C GLY A 352 -3.53 7.69 12.04
N VAL A 353 -4.16 8.78 12.46
CA VAL A 353 -3.43 10.01 12.84
C VAL A 353 -2.90 9.88 14.26
N ILE A 354 -1.59 9.72 14.38
CA ILE A 354 -0.93 9.63 15.69
C ILE A 354 -0.51 11.02 16.17
N SER A 355 -1.14 11.48 17.24
CA SER A 355 -0.85 12.76 17.88
C SER A 355 0.55 12.80 18.51
N ALA A 356 1.22 13.95 18.39
CA ALA A 356 2.39 14.22 19.23
C ALA A 356 1.95 14.40 20.69
N ALA A 357 2.86 14.13 21.64
CA ALA A 357 2.57 14.41 23.03
C ALA A 357 2.39 15.92 23.24
N SER A 358 1.30 16.31 23.90
CA SER A 358 1.15 17.68 24.42
C SER A 358 1.83 17.76 25.77
N THR A 359 2.82 18.63 25.90
CA THR A 359 3.55 18.90 27.15
C THR A 359 3.30 20.32 27.67
N ASP A 360 2.34 21.02 27.09
CA ASP A 360 2.03 22.38 27.49
C ASP A 360 1.47 22.39 28.93
N PRO A 361 1.87 23.36 29.78
CA PRO A 361 1.45 23.39 31.19
C PRO A 361 -0.07 23.34 31.36
N GLY A 362 -0.56 22.35 32.10
CA GLY A 362 -1.99 22.14 32.35
C GLY A 362 -2.76 21.41 31.25
N TYR A 363 -2.13 21.14 30.10
CA TYR A 363 -2.75 20.53 28.93
C TYR A 363 -1.97 19.29 28.47
N HIS A 364 -1.54 18.47 29.42
CA HIS A 364 -0.72 17.30 29.14
C HIS A 364 -1.54 16.20 28.47
N MET A 365 -1.03 15.64 27.37
CA MET A 365 -1.58 14.45 26.73
C MET A 365 -0.41 13.61 26.20
N PRO A 366 -0.15 12.42 26.76
CA PRO A 366 0.86 11.52 26.22
C PRO A 366 0.47 11.01 24.82
N GLN A 367 1.49 10.74 24.01
CA GLN A 367 1.33 10.03 22.73
C GLN A 367 0.84 8.58 22.95
N ILE A 368 -0.16 8.17 22.18
CA ILE A 368 -0.67 6.78 22.09
C ILE A 368 -0.19 6.15 20.78
N GLY A 369 0.60 5.08 20.86
CA GLY A 369 1.32 4.50 19.71
C GLY A 369 2.55 5.31 19.29
N GLY A 370 3.03 5.13 18.07
CA GLY A 370 4.13 5.92 17.49
C GLY A 370 4.72 5.30 16.21
N PRO A 371 5.50 6.07 15.42
CA PRO A 371 5.79 7.51 15.55
C PRO A 371 4.57 8.42 15.30
N SER A 372 4.60 9.63 15.86
CA SER A 372 3.54 10.65 15.65
C SER A 372 3.76 11.50 14.40
N CYS A 373 2.69 12.16 13.96
CA CYS A 373 2.69 13.11 12.85
C CYS A 373 3.19 14.52 13.22
N GLY A 374 3.74 14.69 14.43
CA GLY A 374 4.40 15.90 14.87
C GLY A 374 3.46 16.96 15.44
N PRO A 375 4.00 17.96 16.16
CA PRO A 375 3.20 18.99 16.82
C PRO A 375 2.75 20.12 15.88
N TYR A 376 3.26 20.14 14.64
CA TYR A 376 3.06 21.23 13.69
C TYR A 376 2.07 20.87 12.59
N ASN A 377 1.35 21.88 12.11
CA ASN A 377 0.35 21.78 11.04
C ASN A 377 -0.77 20.76 11.33
N LYS A 378 -0.93 20.40 12.61
CA LYS A 378 -2.02 19.59 13.14
C LYS A 378 -2.87 20.42 14.06
N ARG A 379 -4.18 20.25 13.98
CA ARG A 379 -5.12 20.83 14.95
C ARG A 379 -5.35 19.84 16.08
N TYR A 380 -5.16 20.31 17.30
CA TYR A 380 -5.29 19.53 18.52
C TYR A 380 -6.42 20.09 19.37
N GLU A 381 -7.33 19.22 19.83
CA GLU A 381 -8.43 19.59 20.70
C GLU A 381 -8.53 18.63 21.86
N LEU A 382 -8.15 19.11 23.05
CA LEU A 382 -7.99 18.30 24.25
C LEU A 382 -9.17 18.50 25.19
N VAL A 383 -9.74 17.40 25.68
CA VAL A 383 -10.65 17.36 26.82
C VAL A 383 -9.94 16.61 27.95
N LEU A 384 -9.63 17.32 29.03
CA LEU A 384 -8.85 16.82 30.16
C LEU A 384 -9.67 15.89 31.06
N LYS A 385 -10.97 16.16 31.18
CA LYS A 385 -11.92 15.42 32.05
C LYS A 385 -13.32 15.37 31.41
N PRO A 386 -13.56 14.44 30.47
CA PRO A 386 -14.88 14.27 29.86
C PRO A 386 -15.96 13.98 30.92
N SER A 387 -17.11 14.66 30.85
CA SER A 387 -18.26 14.40 31.73
C SER A 387 -19.26 13.38 31.18
N GLY A 388 -19.07 12.98 29.93
CA GLY A 388 -19.93 12.08 29.17
C GLY A 388 -19.21 11.57 27.91
N PRO A 389 -19.90 10.82 27.05
CA PRO A 389 -19.35 10.39 25.76
C PRO A 389 -18.95 11.58 24.88
N ASN A 390 -18.05 11.35 23.93
CA ASN A 390 -17.54 12.40 23.04
C ASN A 390 -18.67 12.98 22.18
N GLU A 391 -18.75 14.31 22.11
CA GLU A 391 -19.67 15.03 21.25
C GLU A 391 -18.87 15.88 20.25
N PHE A 392 -19.32 15.91 18.99
CA PHE A 392 -18.67 16.69 17.93
C PHE A 392 -19.67 17.63 17.27
N TYR A 393 -19.17 18.74 16.74
CA TYR A 393 -19.99 19.67 15.98
C TYR A 393 -19.23 20.27 14.80
N PHE A 394 -19.94 20.47 13.70
CA PHE A 394 -19.46 21.27 12.59
C PHE A 394 -19.78 22.75 12.83
N SER A 395 -18.77 23.59 12.66
CA SER A 395 -18.91 25.04 12.63
C SER A 395 -18.84 25.52 11.17
N PRO A 396 -19.95 26.01 10.59
CA PRO A 396 -19.92 26.63 9.27
C PRO A 396 -19.13 27.95 9.23
N ALA A 397 -18.74 28.50 10.37
CA ALA A 397 -18.08 29.80 10.46
C ALA A 397 -16.56 29.72 10.25
N ASP A 398 -15.95 28.57 10.49
CA ASP A 398 -14.54 28.28 10.26
C ASP A 398 -14.32 26.97 9.48
N HIS A 399 -15.42 26.38 8.99
CA HIS A 399 -15.48 25.19 8.14
C HIS A 399 -14.81 23.94 8.75
N ARG A 400 -14.87 23.79 10.07
CA ARG A 400 -14.23 22.68 10.80
C ARG A 400 -15.21 21.89 11.66
N VAL A 401 -14.89 20.61 11.84
CA VAL A 401 -15.48 19.75 12.87
C VAL A 401 -14.63 19.85 14.13
N HIS A 402 -15.28 20.14 15.26
CA HIS A 402 -14.69 20.38 16.57
C HIS A 402 -15.15 19.35 17.59
N LEU A 403 -14.28 19.01 18.53
CA LEU A 403 -14.59 18.26 19.75
C LEU A 403 -15.20 19.22 20.78
N LYS A 404 -16.44 18.94 21.18
CA LYS A 404 -17.16 19.76 22.15
C LYS A 404 -16.54 19.66 23.55
N ASN A 405 -16.66 20.74 24.32
CA ASN A 405 -16.11 20.87 25.67
C ASN A 405 -14.57 20.75 25.73
N SER A 406 -13.88 21.01 24.62
CA SER A 406 -12.42 21.02 24.62
C SER A 406 -11.90 22.12 25.54
N ASP A 407 -11.07 21.73 26.51
CA ASP A 407 -10.37 22.63 27.42
C ASP A 407 -9.32 23.48 26.67
N ARG A 408 -8.84 23.01 25.52
CA ARG A 408 -7.92 23.74 24.65
C ARG A 408 -7.93 23.19 23.22
N SER A 409 -8.05 24.11 22.27
CA SER A 409 -8.06 23.84 20.83
C SER A 409 -7.05 24.72 20.09
N TRP A 410 -6.06 24.14 19.42
CA TRP A 410 -4.94 24.91 18.84
C TRP A 410 -4.30 24.30 17.59
N ILE A 411 -3.60 25.14 16.82
CA ILE A 411 -2.63 24.73 15.79
C ILE A 411 -1.32 25.47 16.05
N LYS A 412 -0.19 24.75 16.00
CA LYS A 412 1.15 25.34 15.84
C LYS A 412 1.53 25.17 14.36
N VAL A 413 1.84 26.25 13.67
CA VAL A 413 2.15 26.22 12.22
C VAL A 413 3.66 26.24 12.02
N ASP A 414 4.13 25.39 11.13
CA ASP A 414 5.51 25.33 10.60
C ASP A 414 5.36 25.13 9.09
N TYR A 415 5.21 26.22 8.33
CA TYR A 415 4.75 26.10 6.93
C TYR A 415 5.87 25.64 5.99
N ASP A 416 7.13 25.87 6.37
CA ASP A 416 8.34 25.58 5.59
C ASP A 416 9.16 24.39 6.11
N PHE A 417 8.68 23.72 7.16
CA PHE A 417 9.26 22.52 7.78
C PHE A 417 10.65 22.77 8.40
N ASP A 418 10.94 23.98 8.85
CA ASP A 418 12.18 24.33 9.53
C ASP A 418 12.17 24.00 11.04
N THR A 419 11.06 23.44 11.55
CA THR A 419 10.78 23.07 12.93
C THR A 419 10.56 24.22 13.90
N LYS A 420 10.33 25.43 13.40
CA LYS A 420 9.93 26.60 14.21
C LYS A 420 8.44 26.88 14.07
N ILE A 421 7.95 27.66 15.03
CA ILE A 421 6.56 28.15 14.99
C ILE A 421 6.55 29.43 14.16
N ASP A 422 5.79 29.42 13.07
CA ASP A 422 5.60 30.59 12.20
C ASP A 422 4.29 31.33 12.48
N MET A 423 3.28 30.59 12.96
CA MET A 423 1.96 31.10 13.32
C MET A 423 1.33 30.21 14.39
N THR A 424 0.39 30.75 15.16
CA THR A 424 -0.46 29.94 16.03
C THR A 424 -1.93 30.32 15.90
N TYR A 425 -2.80 29.30 16.00
CA TYR A 425 -4.23 29.46 16.11
C TYR A 425 -4.69 28.95 17.48
N LEU A 426 -5.56 29.71 18.14
CA LEU A 426 -6.18 29.34 19.42
C LEU A 426 -7.68 29.60 19.36
N TRP A 427 -8.47 28.52 19.43
CA TRP A 427 -9.92 28.61 19.59
C TRP A 427 -10.26 28.73 21.07
N VAL A 428 -11.20 29.62 21.37
CA VAL A 428 -11.62 29.93 22.73
C VAL A 428 -13.14 29.83 22.82
N ASP A 429 -13.62 29.11 23.82
CA ASP A 429 -15.00 29.10 24.28
C ASP A 429 -15.14 30.13 25.41
N THR A 430 -15.71 31.31 25.09
CA THR A 430 -15.76 32.42 26.04
C THR A 430 -16.89 32.34 27.06
N ASP A 431 -17.96 31.59 26.77
CA ASP A 431 -19.11 31.44 27.65
C ASP A 431 -19.22 30.06 28.32
N GLN A 432 -18.29 29.15 28.01
CA GLN A 432 -18.15 27.81 28.58
C GLN A 432 -19.34 26.91 28.29
N ASP A 433 -19.98 27.07 27.13
CA ASP A 433 -21.08 26.21 26.67
C ASP A 433 -20.61 24.95 25.92
N GLY A 434 -19.29 24.82 25.71
CA GLY A 434 -18.62 23.73 25.02
C GLY A 434 -18.38 23.99 23.54
N ILE A 435 -18.77 25.14 23.00
CA ILE A 435 -18.64 25.54 21.60
C ILE A 435 -17.65 26.71 21.48
N MET A 436 -16.71 26.60 20.57
CA MET A 436 -15.71 27.64 20.33
C MET A 436 -16.35 28.84 19.63
N ASP A 437 -16.27 30.01 20.26
CA ASP A 437 -16.96 31.24 19.82
C ASP A 437 -15.99 32.39 19.51
N ARG A 438 -14.68 32.17 19.65
CA ARG A 438 -13.63 33.11 19.27
C ARG A 438 -12.40 32.39 18.70
N LEU A 439 -11.76 33.01 17.71
CA LEU A 439 -10.45 32.62 17.20
C LEU A 439 -9.43 33.73 17.47
N ASP A 440 -8.34 33.37 18.12
CA ASP A 440 -7.15 34.20 18.31
C ASP A 440 -6.03 33.67 17.41
N ILE A 441 -5.35 34.58 16.71
CA ILE A 441 -4.31 34.27 15.71
C ILE A 441 -3.06 35.10 16.03
N ASP A 442 -1.94 34.40 16.18
CA ASP A 442 -0.59 34.94 16.14
C ASP A 442 -0.05 34.66 14.73
N THR A 443 0.17 35.73 13.95
CA THR A 443 0.48 35.61 12.53
C THR A 443 1.97 35.61 12.23
N ASP A 444 2.82 35.93 13.19
CA ASP A 444 4.28 35.96 13.03
C ASP A 444 5.04 35.02 13.97
N GLY A 445 4.33 34.30 14.84
CA GLY A 445 4.88 33.25 15.70
C GLY A 445 5.61 33.79 16.92
N ASP A 446 5.46 35.08 17.25
CA ASP A 446 6.17 35.72 18.37
C ASP A 446 5.56 35.39 19.76
N GLY A 447 4.42 34.68 19.77
CA GLY A 447 3.67 34.29 20.96
C GLY A 447 2.64 35.33 21.41
N VAL A 448 2.42 36.39 20.64
CA VAL A 448 1.44 37.45 20.88
C VAL A 448 0.32 37.37 19.84
N THR A 449 -0.92 37.48 20.29
CA THR A 449 -2.07 37.53 19.39
C THR A 449 -2.06 38.83 18.58
N ASP A 450 -1.89 38.71 17.26
CA ASP A 450 -1.99 39.81 16.30
C ASP A 450 -3.45 40.12 15.94
N ASP A 451 -4.27 39.08 15.81
CA ASP A 451 -5.66 39.20 15.39
C ASP A 451 -6.60 38.33 16.22
N SER A 452 -7.81 38.82 16.44
CA SER A 452 -8.87 38.10 17.14
C SER A 452 -10.23 38.48 16.58
N TYR A 453 -11.10 37.49 16.39
CA TYR A 453 -12.47 37.73 15.95
C TYR A 453 -13.48 36.69 16.47
N PRO A 454 -14.74 37.10 16.67
CA PRO A 454 -15.80 36.19 17.10
C PRO A 454 -16.23 35.25 15.97
N ILE A 455 -16.44 33.98 16.32
CA ILE A 455 -17.01 32.94 15.48
C ILE A 455 -18.53 32.92 15.69
N ASN A 456 -19.29 32.86 14.61
CA ASN A 456 -20.75 32.80 14.68
C ASN A 456 -21.22 31.36 14.94
N VAL A 457 -21.62 31.10 16.17
CA VAL A 457 -22.08 29.77 16.60
C VAL A 457 -23.56 29.49 16.31
N SER A 458 -24.33 30.44 15.75
CA SER A 458 -25.80 30.28 15.58
C SER A 458 -26.23 29.19 14.59
N LYS A 459 -25.29 28.63 13.82
CA LYS A 459 -25.53 27.60 12.80
C LYS A 459 -24.70 26.34 13.00
N VAL A 460 -24.04 26.18 14.15
CA VAL A 460 -23.33 24.92 14.44
C VAL A 460 -24.31 23.75 14.40
N LYS A 461 -23.81 22.59 14.01
CA LYS A 461 -24.60 21.37 13.92
C LYS A 461 -23.85 20.23 14.60
N PRO A 462 -24.53 19.38 15.38
CA PRO A 462 -23.91 18.15 15.85
C PRO A 462 -23.48 17.30 14.65
N VAL A 463 -22.37 16.59 14.80
CA VAL A 463 -21.84 15.63 13.81
C VAL A 463 -21.56 14.33 14.54
N GLU A 464 -22.03 13.21 13.99
CA GLU A 464 -21.70 11.90 14.52
C GLU A 464 -20.29 11.49 14.09
N TRP A 465 -19.58 10.79 14.97
CA TRP A 465 -18.22 10.28 14.70
C TRP A 465 -18.27 9.03 13.82
N THR A 466 -18.60 9.23 12.55
CA THR A 466 -18.73 8.19 11.51
C THR A 466 -18.19 8.72 10.19
N PHE A 467 -17.67 7.84 9.33
CA PHE A 467 -17.13 8.23 8.03
C PHE A 467 -18.16 9.03 7.22
N LYS A 468 -19.37 8.49 7.08
CA LYS A 468 -20.44 9.11 6.31
C LYS A 468 -20.72 10.56 6.72
N GLU A 469 -20.92 10.81 8.01
CA GLU A 469 -21.28 12.16 8.51
C GLU A 469 -20.11 13.14 8.40
N LEU A 470 -18.87 12.68 8.59
CA LEU A 470 -17.67 13.49 8.38
C LEU A 470 -17.48 13.83 6.89
N ASN A 471 -17.58 12.84 5.99
CA ASN A 471 -17.45 12.99 4.56
C ASN A 471 -18.53 13.92 3.99
N GLU A 472 -19.80 13.66 4.29
CA GLU A 472 -20.94 14.49 3.82
C GLU A 472 -20.82 15.95 4.31
N THR A 473 -20.19 16.16 5.47
CA THR A 473 -19.96 17.50 6.03
C THR A 473 -18.79 18.22 5.35
N LEU A 474 -17.66 17.54 5.13
CA LEU A 474 -16.38 18.18 4.79
C LEU A 474 -15.94 18.02 3.34
N ALA A 475 -16.28 16.93 2.65
CA ALA A 475 -15.94 16.78 1.23
C ALA A 475 -16.45 17.94 0.36
N PRO A 476 -17.66 18.52 0.58
CA PRO A 476 -18.09 19.71 -0.14
C PRO A 476 -17.24 20.96 0.15
N ILE A 477 -16.69 21.06 1.37
CA ILE A 477 -15.79 22.16 1.76
C ILE A 477 -14.47 22.02 1.01
N PHE A 478 -13.84 20.85 1.04
CA PHE A 478 -12.57 20.59 0.34
C PHE A 478 -12.69 20.83 -1.17
N LYS A 479 -13.86 20.56 -1.75
CA LYS A 479 -14.11 20.82 -3.17
C LYS A 479 -14.28 22.30 -3.55
N THR A 480 -14.81 23.13 -2.66
CA THR A 480 -15.28 24.49 -3.05
C THR A 480 -14.54 25.63 -2.36
N GLU A 481 -14.13 25.44 -1.11
CA GLU A 481 -13.47 26.48 -0.34
C GLU A 481 -12.07 26.85 -0.85
N PRO A 482 -11.24 25.96 -1.43
CA PRO A 482 -9.97 26.36 -2.03
C PRO A 482 -10.11 27.50 -3.04
N GLU A 483 -11.09 27.42 -3.95
CA GLU A 483 -11.36 28.47 -4.93
C GLU A 483 -11.79 29.77 -4.25
N TYR A 484 -12.63 29.70 -3.22
CA TYR A 484 -13.11 30.89 -2.51
C TYR A 484 -12.00 31.57 -1.73
N SER A 485 -11.15 30.79 -1.05
CA SER A 485 -9.96 31.27 -0.34
C SER A 485 -8.96 31.89 -1.30
N TYR A 486 -8.69 31.26 -2.45
CA TYR A 486 -7.83 31.83 -3.50
C TYR A 486 -8.35 33.20 -3.96
N ASN A 487 -9.64 33.31 -4.27
CA ASN A 487 -10.25 34.57 -4.71
C ASN A 487 -10.18 35.67 -3.63
N LEU A 488 -10.29 35.29 -2.35
CA LEU A 488 -10.12 36.24 -1.24
C LEU A 488 -8.66 36.68 -1.11
N VAL A 489 -7.70 35.75 -1.15
CA VAL A 489 -6.26 36.06 -1.13
C VAL A 489 -5.91 37.02 -2.25
N MET A 490 -6.38 36.77 -3.47
CA MET A 490 -6.17 37.69 -4.61
C MET A 490 -6.77 39.08 -4.39
N ALA A 491 -7.98 39.15 -3.84
CA ALA A 491 -8.59 40.44 -3.52
C ALA A 491 -7.83 41.19 -2.41
N LEU A 492 -7.35 40.48 -1.38
CA LEU A 492 -6.57 41.07 -0.28
C LEU A 492 -5.21 41.57 -0.75
N THR A 493 -4.49 40.79 -1.57
CA THR A 493 -3.21 41.17 -2.18
C THR A 493 -3.36 42.45 -3.00
N ALA A 494 -4.36 42.51 -3.89
CA ALA A 494 -4.62 43.71 -4.68
C ALA A 494 -5.05 44.91 -3.83
N ALA A 495 -5.79 44.69 -2.73
CA ALA A 495 -6.14 45.74 -1.78
C ALA A 495 -4.89 46.31 -1.09
N LEU A 496 -3.98 45.46 -0.62
CA LEU A 496 -2.72 45.86 0.00
C LEU A 496 -1.79 46.61 -0.96
N GLN A 497 -1.70 46.19 -2.23
CA GLN A 497 -0.94 46.92 -3.25
C GLN A 497 -1.45 48.36 -3.46
N SER A 498 -2.74 48.60 -3.19
CA SER A 498 -3.31 49.95 -3.25
C SER A 498 -3.04 50.80 -1.99
N THR A 499 -2.53 50.21 -0.91
CA THR A 499 -2.06 50.92 0.29
C THR A 499 -0.54 51.16 0.22
N LYS A 500 -0.02 52.07 1.05
CA LYS A 500 1.41 52.47 1.00
C LYS A 500 2.40 51.41 1.52
N GLU A 501 1.91 50.32 2.09
CA GLU A 501 2.72 49.31 2.79
C GLU A 501 2.74 47.92 2.08
N GLY A 502 2.00 47.72 0.99
CA GLY A 502 1.76 46.39 0.41
C GLY A 502 2.75 45.87 -0.63
N MET A 503 4.06 46.14 -0.49
CA MET A 503 5.06 45.73 -1.51
C MET A 503 5.75 44.39 -1.22
N GLU A 504 5.80 43.93 0.02
CA GLU A 504 6.47 42.69 0.37
C GLU A 504 5.54 41.49 0.10
N LYS A 505 6.06 40.52 -0.66
CA LYS A 505 5.34 39.27 -0.92
C LYS A 505 5.18 38.47 0.37
N ASP A 506 4.12 37.67 0.45
CA ASP A 506 3.91 36.80 1.60
C ASP A 506 4.69 35.50 1.41
N ALA A 507 5.50 35.09 2.40
CA ALA A 507 6.38 33.93 2.29
C ALA A 507 5.61 32.62 2.04
N VAL A 508 4.43 32.46 2.64
CA VAL A 508 3.58 31.27 2.42
C VAL A 508 3.01 31.28 1.01
N TRP A 509 2.68 32.46 0.47
CA TRP A 509 2.27 32.62 -0.93
C TRP A 509 3.43 32.32 -1.90
N GLU A 510 4.66 32.73 -1.58
CA GLU A 510 5.83 32.41 -2.40
C GLU A 510 6.09 30.91 -2.43
N LEU A 511 5.96 30.23 -1.30
CA LEU A 511 6.06 28.77 -1.23
C LEU A 511 5.01 28.07 -2.11
N LEU A 512 3.75 28.54 -2.10
CA LEU A 512 2.70 28.01 -2.99
C LEU A 512 3.02 28.24 -4.48
N GLU A 513 3.49 29.44 -4.85
CA GLU A 513 3.87 29.75 -6.23
C GLU A 513 5.09 28.95 -6.71
N ASP A 514 5.98 28.57 -5.80
CA ASP A 514 7.11 27.67 -6.05
C ASP A 514 6.74 26.19 -5.88
N ARG A 515 5.45 25.85 -6.02
CA ARG A 515 4.94 24.46 -6.01
C ARG A 515 5.28 23.70 -4.72
N MET A 516 5.33 24.41 -3.59
CA MET A 516 5.71 23.89 -2.28
C MET A 516 7.17 23.42 -2.18
N GLN A 517 8.02 23.83 -3.12
CA GLN A 517 9.46 23.54 -3.06
C GLN A 517 10.14 24.47 -2.07
N GLY A 518 11.02 23.91 -1.25
CA GLY A 518 11.76 24.65 -0.23
C GLY A 518 12.91 23.84 0.32
N ASP A 519 13.85 24.49 0.99
CA ASP A 519 15.10 23.87 1.46
C ASP A 519 14.87 22.66 2.40
N ASN A 520 13.75 22.64 3.13
CA ASN A 520 13.41 21.56 4.07
C ASN A 520 12.27 20.64 3.57
N ILE A 521 11.76 20.83 2.35
CA ILE A 521 10.64 20.07 1.81
C ILE A 521 11.12 19.19 0.65
N PRO A 522 11.21 17.86 0.83
CA PRO A 522 11.57 16.96 -0.27
C PRO A 522 10.58 17.04 -1.43
N ASP A 523 11.06 16.85 -2.67
CA ASP A 523 10.24 16.96 -3.89
C ASP A 523 8.95 16.12 -3.85
N GLU A 524 9.02 14.90 -3.30
CA GLU A 524 7.85 14.02 -3.15
C GLU A 524 6.81 14.59 -2.17
N ILE A 525 7.27 15.22 -1.08
CA ILE A 525 6.39 15.87 -0.11
C ILE A 525 5.78 17.14 -0.71
N ALA A 526 6.59 17.95 -1.41
CA ALA A 526 6.11 19.12 -2.14
C ALA A 526 5.02 18.73 -3.15
N GLY A 527 5.26 17.66 -3.91
CA GLY A 527 4.30 17.08 -4.85
C GLY A 527 2.99 16.65 -4.20
N ARG A 528 3.03 16.02 -3.01
CA ARG A 528 1.82 15.65 -2.27
C ARG A 528 1.04 16.85 -1.76
N LEU A 529 1.75 17.85 -1.22
CA LEU A 529 1.14 19.08 -0.72
C LEU A 529 0.43 19.86 -1.83
N ILE A 530 1.07 20.04 -2.99
CA ILE A 530 0.49 20.85 -4.07
C ILE A 530 -0.70 20.14 -4.76
N ASN A 531 -0.70 18.80 -4.78
CA ASN A 531 -1.76 17.99 -5.40
C ASN A 531 -2.96 17.72 -4.47
N SER A 532 -2.93 18.14 -3.21
CA SER A 532 -4.05 17.99 -2.28
C SER A 532 -4.87 19.27 -2.14
N ASP A 533 -6.17 19.21 -2.42
CA ASP A 533 -7.08 20.36 -2.22
C ASP A 533 -7.20 20.76 -0.74
N GLN A 534 -7.07 19.80 0.19
CA GLN A 534 -7.03 20.06 1.63
C GLN A 534 -5.77 20.83 2.03
N SER A 535 -4.60 20.41 1.54
CA SER A 535 -3.35 21.16 1.75
C SER A 535 -3.44 22.57 1.14
N ILE A 536 -3.94 22.71 -0.09
CA ILE A 536 -4.12 24.03 -0.72
C ILE A 536 -5.03 24.93 0.13
N LEU A 537 -6.15 24.40 0.64
CA LEU A 537 -7.04 25.15 1.53
C LEU A 537 -6.33 25.61 2.81
N TYR A 538 -5.55 24.73 3.44
CA TYR A 538 -4.79 25.05 4.64
C TYR A 538 -3.82 26.21 4.40
N TYR A 539 -2.96 26.11 3.39
CA TYR A 539 -1.96 27.14 3.09
C TYR A 539 -2.58 28.47 2.61
N LEU A 540 -3.67 28.42 1.83
CA LEU A 540 -4.42 29.63 1.48
C LEU A 540 -5.04 30.31 2.70
N THR A 541 -5.43 29.55 3.72
CA THR A 541 -5.94 30.10 4.99
C THR A 541 -4.84 30.84 5.75
N LEU A 542 -3.62 30.28 5.80
CA LEU A 542 -2.45 30.94 6.40
C LEU A 542 -2.16 32.29 5.70
N VAL A 543 -2.09 32.29 4.36
CA VAL A 543 -1.88 33.50 3.55
C VAL A 543 -2.98 34.52 3.81
N GLN A 544 -4.24 34.08 3.77
CA GLN A 544 -5.40 34.94 4.02
C GLN A 544 -5.27 35.69 5.35
N ASP A 545 -5.01 34.98 6.45
CA ASP A 545 -5.01 35.58 7.78
C ASP A 545 -3.84 36.56 7.95
N ARG A 546 -2.67 36.24 7.39
CA ARG A 546 -1.51 37.15 7.34
C ARG A 546 -1.82 38.41 6.52
N LEU A 547 -2.51 38.30 5.38
CA LEU A 547 -2.91 39.47 4.59
C LEU A 547 -3.98 40.31 5.29
N ILE A 548 -4.89 39.69 6.05
CA ILE A 548 -5.88 40.42 6.85
C ILE A 548 -5.19 41.23 7.95
N ASP A 549 -4.24 40.64 8.67
CA ASP A 549 -3.43 41.34 9.68
C ASP A 549 -2.67 42.52 9.07
N ARG A 550 -1.92 42.30 7.98
CA ARG A 550 -1.23 43.37 7.24
C ARG A 550 -2.19 44.48 6.82
N LEU A 551 -3.39 44.16 6.36
CA LEU A 551 -4.37 45.17 5.96
C LEU A 551 -4.86 45.98 7.15
N LYS A 552 -5.02 45.37 8.33
CA LYS A 552 -5.32 46.09 9.58
C LYS A 552 -4.18 47.02 9.99
N LYS A 553 -2.94 46.53 9.91
CA LYS A 553 -1.71 47.30 10.24
C LYS A 553 -1.44 48.45 9.26
N SER A 554 -1.90 48.35 8.00
CA SER A 554 -1.76 49.39 6.97
C SER A 554 -2.44 50.74 7.24
N GLY A 555 -3.21 50.85 8.35
CA GLY A 555 -3.92 52.06 8.72
C GLY A 555 -5.20 52.31 7.90
N TYR A 556 -5.77 51.28 7.25
CA TYR A 556 -7.04 51.42 6.55
C TYR A 556 -8.23 51.52 7.52
N GLU A 557 -8.72 52.73 7.82
CA GLU A 557 -9.70 52.98 8.89
C GLU A 557 -11.19 52.93 8.46
N ASN A 558 -11.54 52.37 7.30
CA ASN A 558 -12.93 52.39 6.83
C ASN A 558 -13.85 51.51 7.70
N ARG A 559 -14.54 52.13 8.67
CA ARG A 559 -15.45 51.44 9.61
C ARG A 559 -16.55 50.64 8.92
N SER A 560 -17.07 51.12 7.79
CA SER A 560 -18.15 50.43 7.06
C SER A 560 -17.65 49.15 6.39
N PHE A 561 -16.42 49.18 5.87
CA PHE A 561 -15.73 48.01 5.35
C PHE A 561 -15.53 46.97 6.45
N TRP A 562 -14.83 47.32 7.53
CA TRP A 562 -14.49 46.38 8.60
C TRP A 562 -15.72 45.76 9.25
N LYS A 563 -16.78 46.55 9.46
CA LYS A 563 -18.06 46.02 9.96
C LYS A 563 -18.64 44.94 9.05
N LYS A 564 -18.60 45.12 7.72
CA LYS A 564 -19.13 44.15 6.75
C LYS A 564 -18.21 42.96 6.56
N PHE A 565 -16.91 43.21 6.50
CA PHE A 565 -15.88 42.19 6.34
C PHE A 565 -15.85 41.26 7.55
N ASN A 566 -15.74 41.79 8.77
CA ASN A 566 -15.72 40.98 10.00
C ASN A 566 -17.05 40.25 10.22
N ALA A 567 -18.19 40.83 9.83
CA ALA A 567 -19.48 40.13 9.89
C ALA A 567 -19.60 38.98 8.87
N ALA A 568 -18.87 39.03 7.76
CA ALA A 568 -18.76 37.92 6.81
C ALA A 568 -17.73 36.87 7.31
N ARG A 569 -16.57 37.33 7.79
CA ARG A 569 -15.51 36.48 8.37
C ARG A 569 -16.00 35.66 9.55
N GLY A 570 -16.67 36.29 10.52
CA GLY A 570 -17.26 35.56 11.65
C GLY A 570 -18.34 34.56 11.23
N LYS A 571 -18.81 34.55 9.99
CA LYS A 571 -19.78 33.58 9.46
C LYS A 571 -19.16 32.57 8.48
N GLY A 572 -17.86 32.61 8.25
CA GLY A 572 -17.20 31.76 7.23
C GLY A 572 -17.61 32.11 5.80
N ASP A 573 -18.19 33.29 5.54
CA ASP A 573 -18.66 33.67 4.20
C ASP A 573 -17.51 34.25 3.36
N THR A 574 -16.55 33.40 3.00
CA THR A 574 -15.31 33.73 2.28
C THR A 574 -15.59 34.44 0.96
N ARG A 575 -16.61 33.99 0.20
CA ARG A 575 -17.08 34.68 -1.01
C ARG A 575 -17.52 36.12 -0.73
N ARG A 576 -18.25 36.35 0.36
CA ARG A 576 -18.69 37.70 0.73
C ARG A 576 -17.55 38.54 1.26
N MET A 577 -16.56 37.97 1.94
CA MET A 577 -15.32 38.65 2.27
C MET A 577 -14.63 39.15 0.99
N ALA A 578 -14.39 38.28 0.01
CA ALA A 578 -13.76 38.63 -1.26
C ALA A 578 -14.53 39.74 -2.00
N LYS A 579 -15.87 39.59 -2.12
CA LYS A 579 -16.74 40.62 -2.71
C LYS A 579 -16.68 41.95 -1.95
N THR A 580 -16.53 41.92 -0.63
CA THR A 580 -16.43 43.13 0.20
C THR A 580 -15.11 43.84 -0.05
N VAL A 581 -14.00 43.11 -0.11
CA VAL A 581 -12.68 43.66 -0.48
C VAL A 581 -12.72 44.27 -1.87
N ALA A 582 -13.15 43.49 -2.87
CA ALA A 582 -13.23 43.94 -4.26
C ALA A 582 -14.09 45.19 -4.44
N LYS A 583 -15.20 45.31 -3.69
CA LYS A 583 -16.07 46.49 -3.74
C LYS A 583 -15.40 47.76 -3.19
N TYR A 584 -14.70 47.67 -2.06
CA TYR A 584 -14.15 48.86 -1.40
C TYR A 584 -12.81 49.29 -2.00
N PHE A 585 -12.00 48.35 -2.47
CA PHE A 585 -10.66 48.60 -3.03
C PHE A 585 -10.63 48.60 -4.57
N LYS A 586 -11.73 48.21 -5.24
CA LYS A 586 -11.85 48.17 -6.71
C LYS A 586 -10.81 47.25 -7.37
N THR A 587 -10.53 46.11 -6.77
CA THR A 587 -9.43 45.20 -7.16
C THR A 587 -9.65 44.43 -8.46
N GLY A 588 -10.82 44.53 -9.10
CA GLY A 588 -11.11 43.76 -10.33
C GLY A 588 -11.25 42.25 -10.08
N ARG A 589 -11.21 41.46 -11.16
CA ARG A 589 -11.06 40.00 -11.10
C ARG A 589 -9.56 39.66 -11.09
N PRO A 590 -9.16 38.53 -10.48
CA PRO A 590 -7.80 38.01 -10.64
C PRO A 590 -7.41 37.88 -12.11
N GLU A 591 -6.13 38.08 -12.43
CA GLU A 591 -5.60 37.91 -13.80
C GLU A 591 -5.63 36.44 -14.25
N GLU A 592 -5.35 35.53 -13.32
CA GLU A 592 -5.45 34.07 -13.48
C GLU A 592 -6.59 33.56 -12.59
N ASP A 593 -7.42 32.64 -13.09
CA ASP A 593 -8.44 31.99 -12.26
C ASP A 593 -7.88 30.76 -11.52
N PHE A 594 -8.59 30.30 -10.50
CA PHE A 594 -8.15 29.20 -9.65
C PHE A 594 -7.85 27.90 -10.43
N THR A 595 -8.64 27.58 -11.45
CA THR A 595 -8.44 26.38 -12.28
C THR A 595 -7.15 26.49 -13.09
N SER A 596 -6.92 27.63 -13.72
CA SER A 596 -5.68 27.87 -14.49
C SER A 596 -4.45 27.86 -13.58
N TRP A 597 -4.58 28.47 -12.39
CA TRP A 597 -3.54 28.51 -11.36
C TRP A 597 -3.17 27.11 -10.87
N THR A 598 -4.15 26.27 -10.51
CA THR A 598 -3.87 24.91 -10.05
C THR A 598 -3.31 24.01 -11.15
N ILE A 599 -3.79 24.12 -12.40
CA ILE A 599 -3.21 23.38 -13.54
C ILE A 599 -1.73 23.73 -13.72
N ARG A 600 -1.37 25.02 -13.63
CA ARG A 600 0.02 25.48 -13.76
C ARG A 600 0.92 24.97 -12.63
N LEU A 601 0.40 24.89 -11.41
CA LEU A 601 1.18 24.42 -10.25
C LEU A 601 1.30 22.90 -10.20
N ARG A 602 0.25 22.17 -10.62
CA ARG A 602 0.19 20.70 -10.61
C ARG A 602 0.72 20.04 -11.89
N SER A 603 1.15 20.83 -12.88
CA SER A 603 1.74 20.27 -14.09
C SER A 603 3.11 19.66 -13.79
N ASP A 604 3.22 18.35 -13.93
CA ASP A 604 4.50 17.66 -13.94
C ASP A 604 5.32 18.03 -15.18
N GLU A 605 6.66 17.89 -15.10
CA GLU A 605 7.48 17.86 -16.30
C GLU A 605 7.10 16.64 -17.15
N GLU A 606 6.82 16.83 -18.44
CA GLU A 606 6.59 15.71 -19.36
C GLU A 606 7.82 14.80 -19.39
N LYS A 607 7.68 13.58 -18.86
CA LYS A 607 8.71 12.53 -18.91
C LYS A 607 8.18 11.36 -19.76
N PRO A 608 9.04 10.63 -20.48
CA PRO A 608 8.64 9.40 -21.15
C PRO A 608 8.07 8.39 -20.13
N ARG A 609 6.86 7.89 -20.42
CA ARG A 609 6.17 6.82 -19.68
C ARG A 609 5.99 5.56 -20.51
N VAL A 610 6.46 5.58 -21.75
CA VAL A 610 6.55 4.42 -22.63
C VAL A 610 7.93 4.37 -23.26
N ALA A 611 8.34 3.20 -23.72
CA ALA A 611 9.57 3.04 -24.48
C ALA A 611 9.54 1.80 -25.36
N TRP A 612 10.52 1.70 -26.23
CA TRP A 612 10.84 0.50 -27.01
C TRP A 612 12.35 0.37 -27.13
N ASN A 613 12.81 -0.83 -27.51
CA ASN A 613 14.20 -1.06 -27.90
C ASN A 613 14.23 -2.32 -28.81
N ASN A 614 15.27 -2.49 -29.62
CA ASN A 614 15.53 -3.69 -30.42
C ASN A 614 17.01 -4.09 -30.50
N GLU A 615 17.88 -3.39 -29.76
CA GLU A 615 19.33 -3.53 -29.84
C GLU A 615 19.87 -4.56 -28.85
N TRP A 616 19.10 -4.92 -27.82
CA TRP A 616 19.53 -5.92 -26.85
C TRP A 616 19.25 -7.34 -27.40
N PHE A 617 20.32 -8.12 -27.54
CA PHE A 617 20.26 -9.52 -28.01
C PHE A 617 19.51 -9.73 -29.35
N PRO A 618 19.83 -8.98 -30.43
CA PRO A 618 19.04 -8.98 -31.66
C PRO A 618 19.03 -10.35 -32.37
N PRO A 619 17.94 -10.71 -33.09
CA PRO A 619 16.76 -9.88 -33.39
C PRO A 619 15.65 -10.00 -32.33
N ASN A 620 15.47 -8.96 -31.51
CA ASN A 620 14.36 -8.81 -30.56
C ASN A 620 13.70 -7.45 -30.77
N TRP A 621 12.42 -7.34 -30.46
CA TRP A 621 11.68 -6.09 -30.44
C TRP A 621 10.85 -6.05 -29.18
N GLY A 622 11.09 -5.12 -28.28
CA GLY A 622 10.17 -4.92 -27.14
C GLY A 622 9.64 -3.51 -27.06
N TRP A 623 8.53 -3.43 -26.36
CA TRP A 623 7.76 -2.23 -26.11
C TRP A 623 7.20 -2.31 -24.68
N GLU A 624 7.03 -1.16 -24.05
CA GLU A 624 6.62 -1.08 -22.65
C GLU A 624 5.85 0.20 -22.34
N SER A 625 5.03 0.12 -21.29
CA SER A 625 4.68 1.24 -20.42
C SER A 625 5.59 1.21 -19.20
N GLU A 626 5.48 2.20 -18.33
CA GLU A 626 6.12 2.19 -17.02
C GLU A 626 5.58 1.08 -16.10
N LYS A 627 4.46 0.43 -16.45
CA LYS A 627 3.78 -0.62 -15.68
C LYS A 627 3.96 -2.04 -16.23
N ALA A 628 4.04 -2.22 -17.56
CA ALA A 628 4.16 -3.53 -18.21
C ALA A 628 5.16 -3.49 -19.37
N ALA A 629 5.79 -4.64 -19.68
CA ALA A 629 6.70 -4.75 -20.82
C ALA A 629 6.57 -6.10 -21.53
N TYR A 630 6.72 -6.05 -22.85
CA TYR A 630 6.60 -7.21 -23.73
C TYR A 630 7.76 -7.26 -24.71
N ARG A 631 8.03 -8.45 -25.26
CA ARG A 631 8.96 -8.62 -26.37
C ARG A 631 8.47 -9.59 -27.42
N PHE A 632 9.00 -9.41 -28.62
CA PHE A 632 8.84 -10.26 -29.78
C PHE A 632 10.20 -10.70 -30.31
N TYR A 633 10.37 -11.99 -30.54
CA TYR A 633 11.57 -12.55 -31.16
C TYR A 633 11.27 -13.86 -31.86
N SER A 634 11.76 -14.04 -33.10
CA SER A 634 11.56 -15.26 -33.90
C SER A 634 10.10 -15.75 -34.04
N GLY A 635 9.10 -14.88 -33.82
CA GLY A 635 7.68 -15.23 -33.83
C GLY A 635 7.04 -15.52 -32.46
N HIS A 636 7.83 -15.49 -31.38
CA HIS A 636 7.35 -15.66 -30.00
C HIS A 636 6.95 -14.31 -29.40
N PHE A 637 5.85 -14.28 -28.65
CA PHE A 637 5.48 -13.17 -27.78
C PHE A 637 5.78 -13.54 -26.33
N ASP A 638 6.37 -12.60 -25.61
CA ASP A 638 6.89 -12.85 -24.28
C ASP A 638 6.68 -11.61 -23.39
N LEU A 639 6.73 -11.79 -22.07
CA LEU A 639 6.33 -10.78 -21.09
C LEU A 639 7.31 -10.69 -19.91
N PHE A 640 7.54 -9.46 -19.45
CA PHE A 640 8.34 -9.18 -18.26
C PHE A 640 7.43 -8.88 -17.07
N GLY A 641 7.75 -9.42 -15.92
CA GLY A 641 7.13 -9.07 -14.65
C GLY A 641 7.80 -7.82 -14.09
N LYS A 642 7.03 -6.77 -13.83
CA LYS A 642 7.49 -5.53 -13.19
C LYS A 642 6.92 -5.38 -11.78
N ARG A 643 7.62 -4.64 -10.93
CA ARG A 643 7.10 -4.18 -9.64
C ARG A 643 6.08 -3.07 -9.86
N GLN A 644 4.81 -3.36 -9.60
CA GLN A 644 3.68 -2.48 -9.98
C GLN A 644 3.68 -1.13 -9.26
N TRP A 645 4.30 -1.04 -8.08
CA TRP A 645 4.46 0.21 -7.31
C TRP A 645 5.60 1.10 -7.78
N LEU A 646 6.39 0.66 -8.78
CA LEU A 646 7.46 1.44 -9.38
C LEU A 646 7.07 1.83 -10.80
N ASP A 647 6.92 3.11 -11.06
CA ASP A 647 6.83 3.63 -12.42
C ASP A 647 8.21 3.62 -13.06
N THR A 648 8.50 2.62 -13.90
CA THR A 648 9.84 2.44 -14.47
C THR A 648 9.85 1.91 -15.92
N LEU A 649 10.66 2.58 -16.74
CA LEU A 649 11.01 2.13 -18.10
C LEU A 649 12.30 1.33 -18.06
N ILE A 650 12.23 0.06 -18.46
CA ILE A 650 13.35 -0.89 -18.39
C ILE A 650 14.05 -1.05 -19.74
N LEU A 651 13.33 -0.94 -20.86
CA LEU A 651 13.84 -1.26 -22.20
C LEU A 651 14.98 -0.34 -22.64
N PRO A 652 14.97 0.98 -22.38
CA PRO A 652 16.10 1.85 -22.73
C PRO A 652 17.42 1.47 -22.04
N LYS A 653 17.34 0.80 -20.88
CA LYS A 653 18.50 0.48 -20.03
C LYS A 653 18.71 -1.02 -19.82
N ILE A 654 17.94 -1.88 -20.50
CA ILE A 654 17.94 -3.32 -20.25
C ILE A 654 19.31 -3.96 -20.50
N ALA A 655 20.10 -3.40 -21.42
CA ALA A 655 21.45 -3.85 -21.73
C ALA A 655 22.51 -3.42 -20.68
N GLU A 656 22.20 -2.44 -19.83
CA GLU A 656 23.12 -1.94 -18.79
C GLU A 656 23.05 -2.77 -17.50
N GLY A 657 21.94 -3.48 -17.28
CA GLY A 657 21.68 -4.26 -16.08
C GLY A 657 22.46 -5.57 -16.01
N LYS A 658 22.36 -6.25 -14.86
CA LYS A 658 22.71 -7.67 -14.78
C LYS A 658 21.66 -8.49 -15.55
N SER A 659 21.84 -9.81 -15.62
CA SER A 659 20.87 -10.73 -16.25
C SER A 659 19.43 -10.38 -15.88
N TYR A 660 18.59 -10.10 -16.90
CA TYR A 660 17.17 -9.81 -16.75
C TYR A 660 16.34 -11.07 -16.44
N HIS A 661 16.96 -12.26 -16.42
CA HIS A 661 16.36 -13.52 -15.95
C HIS A 661 16.45 -13.70 -14.42
N VAL A 662 16.87 -12.68 -13.69
CA VAL A 662 16.94 -12.71 -12.22
C VAL A 662 16.48 -11.36 -11.66
N ASP A 663 15.58 -11.39 -10.68
CA ASP A 663 15.14 -10.20 -9.95
C ASP A 663 16.21 -9.69 -8.98
N GLN A 664 17.24 -9.07 -9.54
CA GLN A 664 18.34 -8.41 -8.79
C GLN A 664 18.56 -6.96 -9.22
N ASN A 665 17.83 -6.52 -10.25
CA ASN A 665 17.91 -5.17 -10.79
C ASN A 665 16.87 -4.23 -10.12
N GLY A 666 16.00 -4.77 -9.26
CA GLY A 666 15.04 -3.99 -8.46
C GLY A 666 13.78 -3.55 -9.20
N TRP A 667 13.65 -3.85 -10.50
CA TRP A 667 12.45 -3.55 -11.29
C TRP A 667 11.58 -4.79 -11.57
N GLY A 668 12.14 -6.01 -11.45
CA GLY A 668 11.51 -7.27 -11.83
C GLY A 668 12.40 -8.14 -12.73
N MET A 669 11.79 -8.99 -13.55
CA MET A 669 12.51 -9.93 -14.43
C MET A 669 11.68 -10.42 -15.62
N ASP A 670 12.31 -11.18 -16.52
CA ASP A 670 11.66 -12.02 -17.53
C ASP A 670 11.02 -13.24 -16.84
N ILE A 671 9.72 -13.42 -17.01
CA ILE A 671 8.90 -14.35 -16.21
C ILE A 671 8.24 -15.46 -17.02
N LEU A 672 8.51 -15.57 -18.33
CA LEU A 672 7.82 -16.55 -19.16
C LEU A 672 8.78 -17.42 -19.97
N HIS A 673 8.68 -18.74 -19.76
CA HIS A 673 9.38 -19.73 -20.57
C HIS A 673 8.54 -20.08 -21.80
N VAL A 674 8.73 -19.39 -22.92
CA VAL A 674 7.90 -19.59 -24.12
C VAL A 674 8.13 -20.93 -24.84
N GLY A 675 9.29 -21.58 -24.64
CA GLY A 675 9.62 -22.84 -25.32
C GLY A 675 9.48 -22.77 -26.85
N LYS A 676 8.77 -23.73 -27.44
CA LYS A 676 8.49 -23.82 -28.91
C LYS A 676 7.11 -23.29 -29.30
N THR A 677 6.48 -22.55 -28.39
CA THR A 677 5.08 -22.16 -28.49
C THR A 677 4.94 -20.74 -29.04
N SER A 678 3.72 -20.24 -29.12
CA SER A 678 3.42 -18.86 -29.47
C SER A 678 3.76 -17.88 -28.33
N GLY A 679 4.04 -18.39 -27.13
CA GLY A 679 4.21 -17.61 -25.92
C GLY A 679 2.89 -16.98 -25.48
N SER A 680 2.89 -15.70 -25.13
CA SER A 680 1.68 -14.97 -24.69
C SER A 680 1.12 -14.10 -25.81
N GLY A 681 0.45 -14.73 -26.79
CA GLY A 681 -0.25 -14.04 -27.87
C GLY A 681 0.43 -14.07 -29.23
N GLY A 682 1.43 -14.91 -29.47
CA GLY A 682 1.93 -15.17 -30.83
C GLY A 682 0.86 -15.85 -31.70
N VAL A 683 1.04 -15.83 -33.02
CA VAL A 683 -0.02 -16.28 -33.96
C VAL A 683 0.37 -17.48 -34.83
N ILE A 684 -0.67 -18.17 -35.28
CA ILE A 684 -0.62 -19.31 -36.20
C ILE A 684 -1.57 -19.01 -37.35
N LEU A 685 -1.10 -19.09 -38.60
CA LEU A 685 -1.96 -18.93 -39.76
C LEU A 685 -2.51 -20.30 -40.19
N TYR A 686 -3.81 -20.46 -40.28
CA TYR A 686 -4.42 -21.66 -40.83
C TYR A 686 -4.86 -21.40 -42.26
N VAL A 687 -4.33 -22.17 -43.21
CA VAL A 687 -4.72 -22.09 -44.62
C VAL A 687 -5.34 -23.42 -45.01
N ASN A 688 -6.63 -23.39 -45.38
CA ASN A 688 -7.40 -24.59 -45.72
C ASN A 688 -7.36 -25.68 -44.63
N GLY A 689 -7.32 -25.26 -43.36
CA GLY A 689 -7.26 -26.15 -42.19
C GLY A 689 -5.86 -26.64 -41.80
N VAL A 690 -4.81 -26.28 -42.55
CA VAL A 690 -3.42 -26.61 -42.20
C VAL A 690 -2.81 -25.48 -41.41
N ALA A 691 -2.24 -25.79 -40.24
CA ALA A 691 -1.58 -24.83 -39.36
C ALA A 691 -0.17 -24.48 -39.84
N TYR A 692 0.13 -23.18 -39.92
CA TYR A 692 1.44 -22.62 -40.21
C TYR A 692 1.81 -21.65 -39.07
N PRO A 693 2.58 -22.10 -38.07
CA PRO A 693 3.09 -21.21 -37.03
C PRO A 693 3.85 -20.05 -37.64
N VAL A 694 3.55 -18.82 -37.21
CA VAL A 694 4.29 -17.63 -37.66
C VAL A 694 5.56 -17.52 -36.82
N ARG A 695 6.46 -18.50 -36.95
CA ARG A 695 7.67 -18.67 -36.13
C ARG A 695 8.84 -19.19 -36.95
N ASN A 696 10.05 -18.73 -36.62
CA ASN A 696 11.30 -19.22 -37.22
C ASN A 696 12.42 -19.27 -36.17
N GLU A 697 12.48 -20.36 -35.41
CA GLU A 697 13.48 -20.58 -34.36
C GLU A 697 14.92 -20.71 -34.90
N THR A 698 15.07 -21.11 -36.17
CA THR A 698 16.39 -21.33 -36.77
C THR A 698 17.04 -20.04 -37.27
N GLY A 699 16.25 -18.99 -37.47
CA GLY A 699 16.68 -17.74 -38.12
C GLY A 699 16.99 -17.89 -39.61
N GLU A 700 16.90 -19.10 -40.17
CA GLU A 700 17.13 -19.40 -41.59
C GLU A 700 15.80 -19.76 -42.27
N GLY A 701 15.61 -19.33 -43.51
CA GLY A 701 14.39 -19.64 -44.28
C GLY A 701 13.17 -18.82 -43.88
N SER A 702 11.98 -19.39 -44.12
CA SER A 702 10.69 -18.71 -43.92
C SER A 702 9.99 -19.20 -42.63
N PRO A 703 9.24 -18.33 -41.93
CA PRO A 703 9.05 -16.92 -42.22
C PRO A 703 10.28 -16.06 -41.90
N ALA A 704 10.47 -15.00 -42.68
CA ALA A 704 11.48 -13.97 -42.45
C ALA A 704 10.86 -12.79 -41.70
N PHE A 705 11.51 -12.33 -40.64
CA PHE A 705 11.01 -11.25 -39.79
C PHE A 705 11.72 -9.92 -40.04
N SER A 706 10.96 -8.84 -40.07
CA SER A 706 11.47 -7.46 -40.01
C SER A 706 10.60 -6.63 -39.07
N GLY A 707 11.11 -5.50 -38.61
CA GLY A 707 10.33 -4.61 -37.75
C GLY A 707 10.76 -3.15 -37.87
N ARG A 708 9.90 -2.24 -37.41
CA ARG A 708 10.18 -0.81 -37.29
C ARG A 708 9.34 -0.15 -36.21
N LEU A 709 9.83 0.96 -35.68
CA LEU A 709 9.02 1.91 -34.90
C LEU A 709 8.01 2.60 -35.82
N VAL A 710 6.75 2.68 -35.39
CA VAL A 710 5.69 3.44 -36.09
C VAL A 710 5.42 4.77 -35.40
N GLU A 711 5.34 4.75 -34.06
CA GLU A 711 5.04 5.91 -33.25
C GLU A 711 5.74 5.83 -31.90
N GLU A 712 6.24 6.97 -31.42
CA GLU A 712 6.74 7.15 -30.06
C GLU A 712 6.38 8.58 -29.60
N THR A 713 5.63 8.66 -28.51
CA THR A 713 5.33 9.88 -27.77
C THR A 713 5.66 9.65 -26.29
N HIS A 714 5.54 10.66 -25.42
CA HIS A 714 5.70 10.43 -23.98
C HIS A 714 4.69 9.41 -23.40
N ASN A 715 3.55 9.20 -24.06
CA ASN A 715 2.44 8.40 -23.52
C ASN A 715 1.98 7.22 -24.41
N ARG A 716 2.62 6.99 -25.56
CA ARG A 716 2.25 5.90 -26.47
C ARG A 716 3.41 5.47 -27.36
N VAL A 717 3.58 4.16 -27.49
CA VAL A 717 4.53 3.57 -28.43
C VAL A 717 3.83 2.50 -29.27
N THR A 718 4.13 2.47 -30.57
CA THR A 718 3.60 1.50 -31.52
C THR A 718 4.70 0.98 -32.41
N LEU A 719 4.82 -0.34 -32.53
CA LEU A 719 5.75 -1.00 -33.44
C LEU A 719 5.00 -1.61 -34.63
N GLU A 720 5.71 -1.93 -35.69
CA GLU A 720 5.23 -2.80 -36.77
C GLU A 720 6.23 -3.92 -36.98
N LEU A 721 5.75 -5.16 -36.91
CA LEU A 721 6.53 -6.38 -37.10
C LEU A 721 5.94 -7.11 -38.32
N VAL A 722 6.78 -7.61 -39.21
CA VAL A 722 6.35 -8.22 -40.47
C VAL A 722 6.98 -9.59 -40.61
N ALA A 723 6.15 -10.61 -40.83
CA ALA A 723 6.54 -11.97 -41.15
C ALA A 723 6.20 -12.27 -42.61
N GLU A 724 7.22 -12.45 -43.45
CA GLU A 724 7.06 -12.80 -44.87
C GLU A 724 7.32 -14.29 -45.09
N GLY A 725 6.62 -14.91 -46.04
CA GLY A 725 6.84 -16.33 -46.35
C GLY A 725 6.03 -17.30 -45.48
N VAL A 726 4.96 -16.84 -44.84
CA VAL A 726 4.10 -17.68 -43.98
C VAL A 726 3.16 -18.52 -44.85
N GLY A 727 2.98 -19.80 -44.57
CA GLY A 727 2.01 -20.63 -45.30
C GLY A 727 2.64 -21.55 -46.36
N PRO A 728 1.84 -22.03 -47.33
CA PRO A 728 2.33 -22.90 -48.40
C PRO A 728 3.43 -22.23 -49.25
N GLU A 729 4.51 -22.96 -49.55
CA GLU A 729 5.66 -22.42 -50.31
C GLU A 729 5.28 -21.83 -51.67
N ASN A 730 4.24 -22.38 -52.31
CA ASN A 730 3.76 -21.95 -53.62
C ASN A 730 2.85 -20.72 -53.59
N ALA A 731 2.35 -20.34 -52.41
CA ALA A 731 1.45 -19.19 -52.22
C ALA A 731 1.62 -18.62 -50.79
N PRO A 732 2.78 -18.04 -50.47
CA PRO A 732 3.02 -17.52 -49.13
C PRO A 732 2.24 -16.23 -48.86
N TYR A 733 1.93 -16.05 -47.59
CA TYR A 733 1.27 -14.90 -47.00
C TYR A 733 2.29 -14.00 -46.29
N THR A 734 1.90 -12.75 -46.08
CA THR A 734 2.59 -11.81 -45.19
C THR A 734 1.70 -11.52 -44.00
N VAL A 735 2.23 -11.69 -42.79
CA VAL A 735 1.51 -11.37 -41.55
C VAL A 735 2.17 -10.15 -40.93
N ARG A 736 1.39 -9.09 -40.68
CA ARG A 736 1.84 -7.85 -40.05
C ARG A 736 1.23 -7.75 -38.66
N PHE A 737 2.05 -7.45 -37.67
CA PHE A 737 1.66 -7.19 -36.29
C PHE A 737 1.93 -5.72 -35.98
N ARG A 738 1.00 -5.06 -35.29
CA ARG A 738 1.20 -3.72 -34.74
C ARG A 738 0.86 -3.71 -33.26
N PRO A 739 1.82 -4.10 -32.40
CA PRO A 739 1.63 -3.95 -30.98
C PRO A 739 1.68 -2.48 -30.58
N SER A 740 0.82 -2.08 -29.65
CA SER A 740 0.77 -0.72 -29.11
C SER A 740 0.39 -0.73 -27.64
N ILE A 741 1.10 0.08 -26.86
CA ILE A 741 0.89 0.28 -25.42
C ILE A 741 0.92 1.77 -25.06
N GLY A 742 0.05 2.18 -24.12
CA GLY A 742 -0.01 3.52 -23.57
C GLY A 742 0.59 3.63 -22.17
N ALA A 743 0.82 4.87 -21.72
CA ALA A 743 1.27 5.15 -20.37
C ALA A 743 0.25 4.66 -19.33
N GLY A 744 0.74 3.96 -18.30
CA GLY A 744 -0.06 3.36 -17.25
C GLY A 744 -0.75 2.03 -17.62
N ASP A 745 -0.71 1.60 -18.88
CA ASP A 745 -1.36 0.35 -19.31
C ASP A 745 -0.62 -0.87 -18.77
N LEU A 746 -1.38 -1.85 -18.25
CA LEU A 746 -0.90 -3.18 -17.85
C LEU A 746 -1.03 -4.24 -18.96
N HIS A 747 -1.55 -3.84 -20.12
CA HIS A 747 -1.83 -4.71 -21.25
C HIS A 747 -1.40 -4.04 -22.56
N SER A 748 -1.20 -4.84 -23.62
CA SER A 748 -0.87 -4.30 -24.95
C SER A 748 -1.91 -4.74 -25.97
N SER A 749 -2.33 -3.81 -26.82
CA SER A 749 -3.05 -4.18 -28.04
C SER A 749 -2.11 -4.79 -29.06
N VAL A 750 -2.61 -5.67 -29.92
CA VAL A 750 -1.91 -6.23 -31.08
C VAL A 750 -2.89 -6.27 -32.26
N GLU A 751 -2.69 -5.37 -33.22
CA GLU A 751 -3.40 -5.42 -34.51
C GLU A 751 -2.67 -6.36 -35.46
N VAL A 752 -3.37 -7.35 -36.02
CA VAL A 752 -2.84 -8.30 -36.99
C VAL A 752 -3.54 -8.14 -38.33
N MET A 753 -2.74 -8.02 -39.39
CA MET A 753 -3.22 -7.99 -40.77
C MET A 753 -2.52 -9.10 -41.57
N VAL A 754 -3.32 -9.89 -42.28
CA VAL A 754 -2.82 -10.94 -43.18
C VAL A 754 -3.00 -10.46 -44.61
N ASP A 755 -1.93 -10.42 -45.37
CA ASP A 755 -1.93 -10.06 -46.78
C ASP A 755 -1.46 -11.22 -47.64
N GLY A 756 -1.89 -11.21 -48.91
CA GLY A 756 -1.81 -12.36 -49.80
C GLY A 756 -3.04 -13.26 -49.66
N ALA A 757 -3.36 -14.00 -50.72
CA ALA A 757 -4.40 -15.03 -50.75
C ALA A 757 -4.40 -15.72 -52.11
N THR A 758 -4.56 -17.04 -52.14
CA THR A 758 -5.06 -17.69 -53.36
C THR A 758 -6.58 -17.55 -53.38
N PRO A 759 -7.22 -17.13 -54.49
CA PRO A 759 -8.67 -17.06 -54.55
C PRO A 759 -9.32 -18.40 -54.18
N GLY A 760 -10.12 -18.39 -53.11
CA GLY A 760 -10.82 -19.58 -52.59
C GLY A 760 -10.15 -20.23 -51.37
N ASP A 761 -8.95 -19.79 -50.95
CA ASP A 761 -8.36 -20.24 -49.69
C ASP A 761 -9.22 -19.80 -48.50
N LYS A 762 -9.42 -20.73 -47.55
CA LYS A 762 -9.99 -20.42 -46.24
C LYS A 762 -8.86 -20.07 -45.28
N VAL A 763 -8.84 -18.84 -44.80
CA VAL A 763 -7.81 -18.33 -43.88
C VAL A 763 -8.42 -18.15 -42.48
N GLU A 764 -7.74 -18.65 -41.45
CA GLU A 764 -8.13 -18.46 -40.04
C GLU A 764 -6.88 -18.03 -39.25
N LEU A 765 -7.06 -17.16 -38.25
CA LEU A 765 -5.98 -16.68 -37.40
C LEU A 765 -6.07 -17.37 -36.04
N GLY A 766 -5.08 -18.19 -35.69
CA GLY A 766 -4.90 -18.72 -34.35
C GLY A 766 -4.06 -17.78 -33.51
N ILE A 767 -4.47 -17.52 -32.27
CA ILE A 767 -3.67 -16.80 -31.26
C ILE A 767 -3.38 -17.80 -30.13
N GLY A 768 -2.11 -17.98 -29.80
CA GLY A 768 -1.65 -18.98 -28.84
C GLY A 768 -1.27 -18.39 -27.48
N LEU A 769 -1.54 -19.16 -26.42
CA LEU A 769 -1.16 -18.95 -25.03
C LEU A 769 -0.40 -20.19 -24.56
N VAL A 770 0.86 -20.04 -24.19
CA VAL A 770 1.70 -21.16 -23.70
C VAL A 770 1.08 -21.81 -22.46
N ARG A 771 1.23 -23.12 -22.36
CA ARG A 771 0.80 -23.91 -21.20
C ARG A 771 1.86 -23.85 -20.10
N LEU A 772 1.48 -23.45 -18.89
CA LEU A 772 2.41 -23.44 -17.75
C LEU A 772 2.58 -24.87 -17.18
N PRO A 773 3.70 -25.14 -16.47
CA PRO A 773 3.91 -26.44 -15.82
C PRO A 773 2.80 -26.81 -14.85
N ASP A 774 2.29 -25.83 -14.12
CA ASP A 774 1.11 -25.92 -13.25
C ASP A 774 0.21 -24.73 -13.56
N GLU A 775 -1.05 -24.99 -13.95
CA GLU A 775 -2.00 -23.95 -14.32
C GLU A 775 -3.46 -24.35 -14.13
N THR A 776 -4.27 -23.34 -13.90
CA THR A 776 -5.70 -23.35 -14.15
C THR A 776 -6.00 -22.49 -15.37
N PHE A 777 -6.60 -23.10 -16.39
CA PHE A 777 -6.97 -22.45 -17.66
C PHE A 777 -8.47 -22.15 -17.74
N PHE A 778 -8.81 -20.95 -18.22
CA PHE A 778 -10.18 -20.53 -18.49
C PHE A 778 -10.36 -20.07 -19.94
N SER A 779 -11.57 -20.29 -20.45
CA SER A 779 -11.97 -19.75 -21.74
C SER A 779 -13.44 -19.33 -21.71
N ASP A 780 -13.74 -18.21 -22.36
CA ASP A 780 -15.09 -17.68 -22.51
C ASP A 780 -15.22 -17.06 -23.89
N LYS A 781 -15.94 -17.74 -24.78
CA LYS A 781 -16.13 -17.30 -26.17
C LYS A 781 -17.00 -16.04 -26.27
N ASP A 782 -17.94 -15.85 -25.34
CA ASP A 782 -18.90 -14.75 -25.38
C ASP A 782 -18.24 -13.49 -24.80
N ALA A 783 -17.44 -13.70 -23.73
CA ALA A 783 -16.52 -12.70 -23.21
C ALA A 783 -15.22 -12.55 -24.03
N GLY A 784 -15.01 -13.34 -25.08
CA GLY A 784 -13.84 -13.24 -25.95
C GLY A 784 -12.52 -13.33 -25.18
N ILE A 785 -12.40 -14.29 -24.25
CA ILE A 785 -11.24 -14.44 -23.35
C ILE A 785 -10.70 -15.88 -23.43
N ILE A 786 -9.37 -15.99 -23.43
CA ILE A 786 -8.66 -17.15 -22.91
C ILE A 786 -7.65 -16.68 -21.87
N ALA A 787 -7.50 -17.40 -20.76
CA ALA A 787 -6.68 -16.99 -19.63
C ALA A 787 -6.02 -18.21 -18.95
N SER A 788 -4.83 -18.02 -18.39
CA SER A 788 -4.14 -19.00 -17.56
C SER A 788 -3.63 -18.29 -16.30
N TRP A 789 -3.84 -18.91 -15.14
CA TRP A 789 -3.19 -18.55 -13.88
C TRP A 789 -2.39 -19.77 -13.41
N GLY A 790 -1.10 -19.60 -13.17
CA GLY A 790 -0.26 -20.77 -12.89
C GLY A 790 1.14 -20.46 -12.41
N PHE A 791 1.81 -21.51 -11.95
CA PHE A 791 3.15 -21.46 -11.40
C PHE A 791 4.19 -21.87 -12.45
N GLN A 792 5.17 -21.00 -12.72
CA GLN A 792 6.21 -21.24 -13.73
C GLN A 792 7.38 -22.06 -13.17
N GLU A 793 8.08 -21.52 -12.18
CA GLU A 793 9.20 -22.16 -11.49
C GLU A 793 9.51 -21.42 -10.18
N PRO A 794 10.23 -22.02 -9.21
CA PRO A 794 10.53 -21.38 -7.92
C PRO A 794 11.09 -19.95 -7.98
N ARG A 795 11.89 -19.63 -9.01
CA ARG A 795 12.46 -18.29 -9.17
C ARG A 795 11.46 -17.27 -9.70
N ILE A 796 10.48 -17.70 -10.48
CA ILE A 796 9.46 -16.82 -11.07
C ILE A 796 8.23 -16.75 -10.17
N GLY A 797 7.71 -17.90 -9.71
CA GLY A 797 6.48 -17.97 -8.94
C GLY A 797 5.23 -18.02 -9.83
N TRP A 798 4.13 -17.51 -9.29
CA TRP A 798 2.82 -17.44 -9.93
C TRP A 798 2.73 -16.28 -10.93
N ILE A 799 2.16 -16.56 -12.10
CA ILE A 799 1.92 -15.59 -13.17
C ILE A 799 0.51 -15.75 -13.75
N GLY A 800 -0.06 -14.63 -14.16
CA GLY A 800 -1.29 -14.56 -14.95
C GLY A 800 -0.97 -14.26 -16.41
N MET A 801 -1.62 -14.95 -17.34
CA MET A 801 -1.59 -14.63 -18.75
C MET A 801 -3.01 -14.57 -19.31
N GLY A 802 -3.27 -13.65 -20.24
CA GLY A 802 -4.59 -13.48 -20.83
C GLY A 802 -4.56 -12.96 -22.26
N ILE A 803 -5.53 -13.39 -23.05
CA ILE A 803 -5.82 -12.84 -24.37
C ILE A 803 -7.29 -12.45 -24.41
N THR A 804 -7.57 -11.17 -24.70
CA THR A 804 -8.92 -10.70 -25.03
C THR A 804 -9.04 -10.49 -26.54
N PHE A 805 -10.07 -11.05 -27.16
CA PHE A 805 -10.27 -11.07 -28.61
C PHE A 805 -11.71 -10.70 -29.00
N PRO A 806 -11.96 -10.27 -30.26
CA PRO A 806 -13.29 -9.93 -30.74
C PRO A 806 -14.18 -11.19 -30.80
N PRO A 807 -15.20 -11.32 -29.93
CA PRO A 807 -16.02 -12.52 -29.86
C PRO A 807 -16.81 -12.79 -31.15
N GLU A 808 -17.15 -11.74 -31.92
CA GLU A 808 -17.84 -11.87 -33.21
C GLU A 808 -16.97 -12.52 -34.30
N ARG A 809 -15.65 -12.58 -34.10
CA ARG A 809 -14.72 -13.29 -34.99
C ARG A 809 -14.43 -14.70 -34.51
N PHE A 810 -14.91 -15.13 -33.35
CA PHE A 810 -14.62 -16.46 -32.79
C PHE A 810 -15.07 -17.60 -33.71
N LEU A 811 -14.18 -18.56 -33.96
CA LEU A 811 -14.50 -19.80 -34.68
C LEU A 811 -14.50 -21.02 -33.74
N ARG A 812 -13.38 -21.24 -33.03
CA ARG A 812 -13.19 -22.38 -32.12
C ARG A 812 -11.98 -22.17 -31.21
N PHE A 813 -11.94 -22.92 -30.12
CA PHE A 813 -10.71 -23.19 -29.40
C PHE A 813 -9.97 -24.37 -30.07
N ASP A 814 -8.64 -24.32 -30.06
CA ASP A 814 -7.74 -25.38 -30.52
C ASP A 814 -6.74 -25.69 -29.41
N GLU A 815 -6.89 -26.87 -28.83
CA GLU A 815 -6.12 -27.32 -27.67
C GLU A 815 -4.92 -28.15 -28.12
N GLN A 816 -3.72 -27.77 -27.68
CA GLN A 816 -2.48 -28.48 -28.00
C GLN A 816 -1.71 -28.85 -26.74
N PRO A 817 -0.82 -29.84 -26.79
CA PRO A 817 -0.08 -30.28 -25.61
C PRO A 817 0.72 -29.17 -24.90
N GLU A 818 1.23 -28.19 -25.65
CA GLU A 818 2.12 -27.15 -25.14
C GLU A 818 1.49 -25.74 -25.15
N GLU A 819 0.32 -25.55 -25.75
CA GLU A 819 -0.33 -24.23 -25.81
C GLU A 819 -1.85 -24.32 -26.03
N HIS A 820 -2.58 -23.38 -25.44
CA HIS A 820 -3.99 -23.10 -25.69
C HIS A 820 -4.12 -22.14 -26.87
N ARG A 821 -5.10 -22.34 -27.76
CA ARG A 821 -5.30 -21.44 -28.90
C ARG A 821 -6.75 -21.06 -29.09
N VAL A 822 -6.98 -19.81 -29.48
CA VAL A 822 -8.27 -19.36 -30.02
C VAL A 822 -8.11 -19.08 -31.52
N LEU A 823 -9.06 -19.57 -32.32
CA LEU A 823 -9.10 -19.34 -33.75
C LEU A 823 -10.19 -18.35 -34.12
N LEU A 824 -9.81 -17.36 -34.93
CA LEU A 824 -10.65 -16.26 -35.36
C LEU A 824 -10.83 -16.27 -36.89
N ASP A 825 -12.00 -15.83 -37.34
CA ASP A 825 -12.31 -15.57 -38.74
C ASP A 825 -11.39 -14.48 -39.27
N CYS A 826 -10.55 -14.85 -40.24
CA CYS A 826 -9.54 -13.96 -40.82
C CYS A 826 -9.84 -13.73 -42.29
N LYS A 827 -10.00 -12.45 -42.65
CA LYS A 827 -10.17 -12.01 -44.03
C LYS A 827 -8.91 -11.28 -44.46
N PRO A 828 -8.19 -11.76 -45.50
CA PRO A 828 -7.01 -11.07 -45.98
C PRO A 828 -7.28 -9.59 -46.30
N GLY A 829 -6.41 -8.71 -45.82
CA GLY A 829 -6.52 -7.25 -45.91
C GLY A 829 -7.45 -6.59 -44.88
N GLU A 830 -8.17 -7.35 -44.04
CA GLU A 830 -8.91 -6.82 -42.88
C GLU A 830 -8.09 -7.00 -41.59
N PRO A 831 -7.91 -5.95 -40.76
CA PRO A 831 -7.21 -6.08 -39.49
C PRO A 831 -8.07 -6.78 -38.42
N ILE A 832 -7.42 -7.51 -37.53
CA ILE A 832 -7.98 -8.08 -36.30
C ILE A 832 -7.16 -7.57 -35.13
N THR A 833 -7.80 -6.95 -34.14
CA THR A 833 -7.12 -6.48 -32.91
C THR A 833 -7.52 -7.37 -31.74
N TYR A 834 -6.52 -7.90 -31.04
CA TYR A 834 -6.65 -8.53 -29.73
C TYR A 834 -5.74 -7.83 -28.73
N TYR A 835 -5.86 -8.18 -27.45
CA TYR A 835 -4.98 -7.66 -26.41
C TYR A 835 -4.30 -8.81 -25.68
N ILE A 836 -3.05 -8.58 -25.30
CA ILE A 836 -2.26 -9.48 -24.46
C ILE A 836 -2.15 -8.88 -23.06
N HIS A 837 -2.32 -9.72 -22.05
CA HIS A 837 -2.33 -9.37 -20.64
C HIS A 837 -1.31 -10.25 -19.93
N GLY A 838 -0.62 -9.68 -18.94
CA GLY A 838 0.32 -10.41 -18.10
C GLY A 838 0.29 -9.88 -16.68
N ASP A 839 0.42 -10.77 -15.71
CA ASP A 839 0.53 -10.43 -14.31
C ASP A 839 1.58 -11.30 -13.61
N TRP A 840 2.19 -10.76 -12.55
CA TRP A 840 3.22 -11.42 -11.78
C TRP A 840 3.00 -11.17 -10.30
N LEU A 841 2.66 -12.23 -9.56
CA LEU A 841 2.27 -12.10 -8.15
C LEU A 841 3.39 -11.47 -7.30
N ARG A 842 4.67 -11.79 -7.57
CA ARG A 842 5.82 -11.18 -6.87
C ARG A 842 6.07 -9.71 -7.25
N GLY A 843 5.43 -9.24 -8.32
CA GLY A 843 5.43 -7.86 -8.75
C GLY A 843 4.38 -6.99 -8.05
N HIS A 844 3.46 -7.58 -7.26
CA HIS A 844 2.46 -6.86 -6.50
C HIS A 844 3.06 -6.20 -5.27
N GLN A 845 2.62 -4.98 -4.93
CA GLN A 845 3.09 -4.26 -3.74
C GLN A 845 2.63 -4.96 -2.47
N PHE A 846 1.37 -5.37 -2.47
CA PHE A 846 0.70 -6.01 -1.36
C PHE A 846 0.58 -7.51 -1.66
N PRO A 847 0.98 -8.39 -0.74
CA PRO A 847 0.82 -9.81 -0.95
C PRO A 847 -0.66 -10.16 -0.87
N CYS A 848 -1.06 -11.06 -1.75
CA CYS A 848 -2.39 -11.66 -1.78
C CYS A 848 -2.26 -13.14 -2.14
N SER A 849 -3.36 -13.87 -2.01
CA SER A 849 -3.49 -15.26 -2.47
C SER A 849 -4.60 -15.39 -3.53
N PRO A 850 -4.46 -14.74 -4.70
CA PRO A 850 -5.54 -14.68 -5.66
C PRO A 850 -5.77 -16.05 -6.28
N SER A 851 -7.05 -16.39 -6.43
CA SER A 851 -7.50 -17.54 -7.16
C SER A 851 -7.35 -17.32 -8.67
N ALA A 852 -7.42 -18.41 -9.41
CA ALA A 852 -7.47 -18.37 -10.86
C ALA A 852 -8.74 -17.65 -11.36
N ARG A 853 -9.80 -17.59 -10.53
CA ARG A 853 -11.04 -16.87 -10.82
C ARG A 853 -10.85 -15.37 -10.74
N ASP A 854 -10.09 -14.86 -9.79
CA ASP A 854 -9.80 -13.42 -9.63
C ASP A 854 -9.10 -12.88 -10.86
N TRP A 855 -8.08 -13.61 -11.35
CA TRP A 855 -7.40 -13.25 -12.59
C TRP A 855 -8.38 -13.18 -13.79
N PHE A 856 -9.31 -14.12 -13.88
CA PHE A 856 -10.31 -14.13 -14.94
C PHE A 856 -11.28 -12.94 -14.84
N ASP A 857 -11.68 -12.54 -13.64
CA ASP A 857 -12.56 -11.40 -13.42
C ASP A 857 -11.84 -10.05 -13.66
N VAL A 858 -10.54 -9.96 -13.35
CA VAL A 858 -9.67 -8.84 -13.78
C VAL A 858 -9.72 -8.66 -15.30
N LEU A 859 -9.57 -9.74 -16.08
CA LEU A 859 -9.61 -9.68 -17.55
C LEU A 859 -11.00 -9.29 -18.08
N LYS A 860 -12.08 -9.69 -17.43
CA LYS A 860 -13.46 -9.29 -17.79
C LYS A 860 -13.69 -7.81 -17.59
N ASN A 861 -13.22 -7.26 -16.46
CA ASN A 861 -13.37 -5.85 -16.13
C ASN A 861 -12.51 -4.96 -17.04
N ASN A 862 -11.37 -5.49 -17.53
CA ASN A 862 -10.39 -4.78 -18.34
C ASN A 862 -10.46 -5.05 -19.85
N ARG A 863 -11.59 -5.59 -20.33
CA ARG A 863 -11.73 -6.15 -21.69
C ARG A 863 -11.53 -5.14 -22.83
N TYR A 864 -11.90 -3.88 -22.61
CA TYR A 864 -11.74 -2.78 -23.55
C TYR A 864 -11.33 -1.53 -22.77
N PRO A 865 -10.36 -0.71 -23.24
CA PRO A 865 -9.96 0.49 -22.54
C PRO A 865 -11.13 1.49 -22.47
N ASN A 866 -11.84 1.48 -21.34
CA ASN A 866 -12.53 2.66 -20.86
C ASN A 866 -11.47 3.56 -20.23
N SER A 867 -11.50 4.85 -20.58
CA SER A 867 -10.57 5.89 -20.17
C SER A 867 -10.64 6.26 -18.68
N SER A 868 -10.81 5.29 -17.79
CA SER A 868 -10.89 5.48 -16.34
C SER A 868 -10.60 4.15 -15.65
N PHE A 869 -9.32 3.85 -15.45
CA PHE A 869 -8.92 2.80 -14.51
C PHE A 869 -8.96 3.35 -13.09
N ARG A 870 -9.76 2.71 -12.24
CA ARG A 870 -9.50 2.54 -10.80
C ARG A 870 -8.76 1.20 -10.70
N SER A 871 -7.59 1.18 -10.07
CA SER A 871 -6.87 -0.06 -9.75
C SER A 871 -7.53 -0.71 -8.52
N PHE A 872 -7.51 -2.04 -8.50
CA PHE A 872 -7.64 -2.82 -7.25
C PHE A 872 -6.55 -2.40 -6.26
#